data_AF-A0A9D1IA06-F1
#
_entry.id   AF-A0A9D1IA06-F1
#
_cell.length_a   1.000
_cell.length_b   1.000
_cell.length_c   1.000
_cell.angle_alpha   90.00
_cell.angle_beta   90.00
_cell.angle_gamma   90.00
#
_symmetry.space_group_name_H-M   'P 1'
#
loop_
_entity.id
_entity.type
_entity.pdbx_description
1 polymer ?
#
loop_
_entity_poly.entity_id
_entity_poly.type
_entity_poly.pdbx_seq_one_letter_code
_entity_poly.pdbx_strand_id
1 'polypeptide(L)'
;MATYREAMLAGERILRSRGKIEFANGRVETLTSADVVEFSLDEGVENGLLAGAVLAGKYKLTLSNASGEWLPGGTRAGTASLMAAKISMELGVWNGTEFAYMPMGSFVVETIEGTLRGGTLTASGYDEIYGATNVEFTDGLSYPTTLGNIFSHLLQRAGLTCEGTLPNAQQTVRAKPNWGSKSVRQALGCVLALAGAFLRHDRSGGLEIVGLQTSQEAALIPETAILKKHLRLGEYGPVNALKAESVPDAEGNGERVELIARLSAGQVDRFLRMEDNPLLVAASAQTLLNAALNQIGGLQLKEAAFRFRGDPTLEIGQMVTVGEKTSMLTKQTLRLGQGFSAECELGVPDAGEQALRAITPEGGINASKLVGEVDGGLLVADSVRARAIAAGSVTTEKLAAGSITTEKIAAGSVTADRLDAQSVDAHTLEAVTGKFEEIAAEELVTDAMYAGLADVIALRAQEAALGDVDTDSMTAALAQITDARVAAAEIDYAQIKDLVAGTAIIEKGTNGKLYVADLAVTEANMASLSVGELLVRGTDGGFYALQIDADGTVHTERKQVGNGDVEDLSLNAGEKLIEGSITAQCLNVQQIFADEALVGAIKAANIDVAELFASDAAVGVLRTYDVRSDSFLQLTVGTERKTVMRLSEAGMRLGEDDSDYNLFLDTDSLDIQQNGVTIASFAYNKLWTQAAEVRDSIELGNYMIRKSADGGLAFGI
;
A
#
# COMPACT_ATOMS: atom_id res chain seq x y z
N MET A 1 -32.51 3.52 -56.37
CA MET A 1 -32.13 2.84 -55.13
C MET A 1 -30.71 3.26 -54.84
N ALA A 2 -30.47 3.91 -53.72
CA ALA A 2 -29.10 4.26 -53.34
C ALA A 2 -28.35 2.99 -52.94
N THR A 3 -27.07 2.90 -53.25
CA THR A 3 -26.20 1.86 -52.64
C THR A 3 -26.15 2.08 -51.13
N TYR A 4 -25.76 1.05 -50.37
CA TYR A 4 -25.64 1.16 -48.90
C TYR A 4 -24.78 2.38 -48.50
N ARG A 5 -23.63 2.54 -49.16
CA ARG A 5 -22.70 3.65 -48.93
C ARG A 5 -23.30 5.01 -49.29
N GLU A 6 -23.96 5.13 -50.42
CA GLU A 6 -24.66 6.38 -50.81
C GLU A 6 -25.73 6.77 -49.79
N ALA A 7 -26.53 5.79 -49.34
CA ALA A 7 -27.55 6.00 -48.31
C ALA A 7 -26.91 6.38 -46.96
N MET A 8 -25.78 5.77 -46.59
CA MET A 8 -25.04 6.09 -45.37
C MET A 8 -24.40 7.48 -45.39
N LEU A 9 -24.07 8.04 -46.56
CA LEU A 9 -23.45 9.36 -46.67
C LEU A 9 -24.48 10.50 -46.88
N ALA A 10 -25.75 10.17 -47.12
CA ALA A 10 -26.83 11.13 -47.32
C ALA A 10 -27.00 12.12 -46.13
N GLY A 11 -27.55 13.30 -46.42
CA GLY A 11 -27.80 14.35 -45.43
C GLY A 11 -28.80 13.95 -44.35
N GLU A 12 -29.82 13.18 -44.73
CA GLU A 12 -30.84 12.60 -43.86
C GLU A 12 -30.83 11.08 -44.03
N ARG A 13 -30.91 10.34 -42.92
CA ARG A 13 -30.80 8.88 -42.90
C ARG A 13 -31.76 8.28 -41.91
N ILE A 14 -32.35 7.16 -42.28
CA ILE A 14 -33.14 6.33 -41.37
C ILE A 14 -32.32 5.08 -41.11
N LEU A 15 -31.93 4.89 -39.84
CA LEU A 15 -31.06 3.81 -39.40
C LEU A 15 -31.82 2.80 -38.56
N ARG A 16 -31.38 1.55 -38.60
CA ARG A 16 -31.92 0.47 -37.76
C ARG A 16 -30.79 -0.47 -37.36
N SER A 17 -30.54 -0.62 -36.06
CA SER A 17 -29.63 -1.65 -35.56
C SER A 17 -30.36 -2.98 -35.35
N ARG A 18 -29.65 -4.06 -35.61
CA ARG A 18 -30.03 -5.41 -35.19
C ARG A 18 -28.77 -6.19 -34.85
N GLY A 19 -28.93 -7.34 -34.24
CA GLY A 19 -27.79 -8.20 -33.92
C GLY A 19 -28.21 -9.52 -33.33
N LYS A 20 -27.24 -10.27 -32.84
CA LYS A 20 -27.44 -11.54 -32.14
C LYS A 20 -26.45 -11.65 -30.99
N ILE A 21 -26.90 -12.28 -29.90
CA ILE A 21 -26.06 -12.70 -28.78
C ILE A 21 -26.12 -14.22 -28.75
N GLU A 22 -24.98 -14.86 -28.99
CA GLU A 22 -24.78 -16.30 -28.83
C GLU A 22 -24.11 -16.55 -27.48
N PHE A 23 -24.86 -17.14 -26.56
CA PHE A 23 -24.35 -17.48 -25.23
C PHE A 23 -23.40 -18.68 -25.30
N ALA A 24 -22.50 -18.80 -24.31
CA ALA A 24 -21.53 -19.91 -24.25
C ALA A 24 -22.18 -21.33 -24.23
N ASN A 25 -23.46 -21.43 -23.90
CA ASN A 25 -24.23 -22.68 -23.96
C ASN A 25 -24.87 -22.95 -25.35
N GLY A 26 -24.55 -22.16 -26.37
CA GLY A 26 -25.05 -22.27 -27.74
C GLY A 26 -26.45 -21.68 -27.98
N ARG A 27 -27.11 -21.12 -26.96
CA ARG A 27 -28.39 -20.44 -27.15
C ARG A 27 -28.16 -19.09 -27.84
N VAL A 28 -29.04 -18.72 -28.77
CA VAL A 28 -28.95 -17.46 -29.52
C VAL A 28 -30.17 -16.58 -29.23
N GLU A 29 -29.92 -15.33 -28.85
CA GLU A 29 -30.92 -14.27 -28.70
C GLU A 29 -30.76 -13.21 -29.80
N THR A 30 -31.86 -12.70 -30.34
CA THR A 30 -31.82 -11.67 -31.40
C THR A 30 -31.95 -10.26 -30.80
N LEU A 31 -31.08 -9.35 -31.21
CA LEU A 31 -31.16 -7.93 -30.85
C LEU A 31 -31.92 -7.14 -31.92
N THR A 32 -32.77 -6.25 -31.45
CA THR A 32 -33.51 -5.26 -32.25
C THR A 32 -33.06 -3.84 -31.87
N SER A 33 -33.52 -2.83 -32.60
CA SER A 33 -33.17 -1.45 -32.26
C SER A 33 -33.73 -0.96 -30.92
N ALA A 34 -34.75 -1.63 -30.37
CA ALA A 34 -35.26 -1.33 -29.03
C ALA A 34 -34.32 -1.82 -27.92
N ASP A 35 -33.50 -2.83 -28.22
CA ASP A 35 -32.56 -3.41 -27.27
C ASP A 35 -31.25 -2.61 -27.21
N VAL A 36 -30.87 -1.92 -28.29
CA VAL A 36 -29.55 -1.31 -28.46
C VAL A 36 -29.63 0.18 -28.13
N VAL A 37 -29.01 0.59 -27.02
CA VAL A 37 -28.95 2.00 -26.59
C VAL A 37 -27.74 2.70 -27.19
N GLU A 38 -26.56 2.07 -27.09
CA GLU A 38 -25.31 2.59 -27.64
C GLU A 38 -24.46 1.43 -28.15
N PHE A 39 -23.75 1.63 -29.25
CA PHE A 39 -22.69 0.74 -29.71
C PHE A 39 -21.49 1.57 -30.15
N SER A 40 -20.29 1.16 -29.73
CA SER A 40 -19.05 1.69 -30.30
C SER A 40 -18.09 0.56 -30.66
N LEU A 41 -17.32 0.79 -31.72
CA LEU A 41 -16.26 -0.10 -32.18
C LEU A 41 -15.01 0.73 -32.48
N ASP A 42 -13.92 0.44 -31.78
CA ASP A 42 -12.60 1.02 -31.95
C ASP A 42 -11.67 0.02 -32.65
N GLU A 43 -11.08 0.44 -33.77
CA GLU A 43 -10.25 -0.41 -34.62
C GLU A 43 -9.01 0.35 -35.13
N GLY A 44 -7.93 -0.39 -35.36
CA GLY A 44 -6.71 0.11 -35.99
C GLY A 44 -5.65 0.61 -35.02
N VAL A 45 -4.73 1.43 -35.53
CA VAL A 45 -3.52 1.91 -34.84
C VAL A 45 -3.45 3.43 -34.89
N GLU A 46 -3.19 4.03 -33.74
CA GLU A 46 -2.99 5.48 -33.60
C GLU A 46 -1.57 5.89 -34.00
N ASN A 47 -1.45 6.89 -34.88
CA ASN A 47 -0.16 7.45 -35.33
C ASN A 47 0.87 6.36 -35.71
N GLY A 48 0.44 5.28 -36.35
CA GLY A 48 1.23 4.08 -36.56
C GLY A 48 1.16 3.51 -37.98
N LEU A 49 2.14 2.70 -38.32
CA LEU A 49 2.16 1.91 -39.54
C LEU A 49 1.44 0.59 -39.30
N LEU A 50 0.62 0.14 -40.25
CA LEU A 50 -0.11 -1.13 -40.11
C LEU A 50 0.79 -2.36 -40.36
N ALA A 51 1.94 -2.23 -41.02
CA ALA A 51 2.86 -3.34 -41.27
C ALA A 51 3.11 -4.13 -39.97
N GLY A 52 2.93 -5.46 -39.99
CA GLY A 52 3.14 -6.31 -38.83
C GLY A 52 2.07 -6.23 -37.74
N ALA A 53 1.01 -5.43 -37.92
CA ALA A 53 -0.03 -5.30 -36.91
C ALA A 53 -0.95 -6.53 -36.89
N VAL A 54 -1.31 -6.95 -35.68
CA VAL A 54 -2.38 -7.91 -35.41
C VAL A 54 -3.51 -7.13 -34.76
N LEU A 55 -4.46 -6.65 -35.54
CA LEU A 55 -5.51 -5.75 -35.07
C LEU A 55 -6.59 -6.52 -34.31
N ALA A 56 -7.00 -5.96 -33.18
CA ALA A 56 -8.17 -6.41 -32.44
C ALA A 56 -9.18 -5.26 -32.35
N GLY A 57 -10.39 -5.49 -32.84
CA GLY A 57 -11.50 -4.57 -32.71
C GLY A 57 -12.04 -4.60 -31.28
N LYS A 58 -12.07 -3.45 -30.61
CA LYS A 58 -12.65 -3.31 -29.28
C LYS A 58 -14.06 -2.76 -29.38
N TYR A 59 -15.02 -3.40 -28.74
CA TYR A 59 -16.40 -2.93 -28.75
C TYR A 59 -16.93 -2.57 -27.36
N LYS A 60 -17.97 -1.74 -27.39
CA LYS A 60 -18.87 -1.49 -26.27
C LYS A 60 -20.29 -1.54 -26.81
N LEU A 61 -21.16 -2.31 -26.15
CA LEU A 61 -22.58 -2.38 -26.45
C LEU A 61 -23.37 -2.13 -25.16
N THR A 62 -24.14 -1.05 -25.15
CA THR A 62 -25.08 -0.75 -24.07
C THR A 62 -26.47 -1.19 -24.51
N LEU A 63 -27.04 -2.12 -23.73
CA LEU A 63 -28.36 -2.69 -23.91
C LEU A 63 -29.37 -2.03 -22.98
N SER A 64 -30.61 -1.90 -23.45
CA SER A 64 -31.76 -1.62 -22.59
C SER A 64 -31.96 -2.78 -21.62
N ASN A 65 -32.11 -2.47 -20.34
CA ASN A 65 -32.19 -3.46 -19.27
C ASN A 65 -33.18 -3.04 -18.16
N ALA A 66 -34.23 -2.28 -18.50
CA ALA A 66 -35.16 -1.69 -17.55
C ALA A 66 -35.79 -2.71 -16.57
N SER A 67 -36.00 -3.95 -17.02
CA SER A 67 -36.59 -5.04 -16.21
C SER A 67 -35.57 -6.09 -15.75
N GLY A 68 -34.26 -5.83 -15.88
CA GLY A 68 -33.22 -6.83 -15.58
C GLY A 68 -33.17 -7.99 -16.58
N GLU A 69 -33.65 -7.77 -17.79
CA GLU A 69 -33.90 -8.79 -18.82
C GLU A 69 -32.64 -9.57 -19.24
N TRP A 70 -31.47 -8.93 -19.16
CA TRP A 70 -30.17 -9.47 -19.56
C TRP A 70 -29.33 -10.00 -18.40
N LEU A 71 -29.82 -9.92 -17.17
CA LEU A 71 -29.17 -10.48 -16.00
C LEU A 71 -29.49 -11.99 -15.86
N PRO A 72 -28.66 -12.78 -15.16
CA PRO A 72 -29.00 -14.16 -14.85
C PRO A 72 -30.36 -14.25 -14.13
N GLY A 73 -31.27 -15.05 -14.67
CA GLY A 73 -32.68 -15.18 -14.28
C GLY A 73 -33.67 -14.30 -15.06
N GLY A 74 -33.18 -13.35 -15.86
CA GLY A 74 -33.98 -12.40 -16.64
C GLY A 74 -34.72 -13.05 -17.81
N THR A 75 -35.72 -12.35 -18.35
CA THR A 75 -36.59 -12.86 -19.43
C THR A 75 -35.85 -13.16 -20.74
N ARG A 76 -34.74 -12.47 -21.02
CA ARG A 76 -33.93 -12.69 -22.23
C ARG A 76 -32.70 -13.55 -21.94
N ALA A 77 -31.96 -13.24 -20.89
CA ALA A 77 -30.78 -14.02 -20.51
C ALA A 77 -31.12 -15.38 -19.88
N GLY A 78 -32.33 -15.63 -19.36
CA GLY A 78 -32.67 -16.88 -18.68
C GLY A 78 -31.58 -17.28 -17.68
N THR A 79 -31.15 -18.54 -17.64
CA THR A 79 -30.03 -18.97 -16.79
C THR A 79 -28.64 -18.72 -17.38
N ALA A 80 -28.53 -18.19 -18.59
CA ALA A 80 -27.26 -17.96 -19.26
C ALA A 80 -26.59 -16.65 -18.82
N SER A 81 -25.26 -16.61 -18.88
CA SER A 81 -24.47 -15.41 -18.62
C SER A 81 -24.06 -14.73 -19.91
N LEU A 82 -24.15 -13.40 -19.96
CA LEU A 82 -23.58 -12.63 -21.07
C LEU A 82 -22.05 -12.73 -21.11
N MET A 83 -21.38 -13.10 -20.02
CA MET A 83 -19.93 -13.26 -20.01
C MET A 83 -19.51 -14.37 -20.97
N ALA A 84 -18.49 -14.11 -21.78
CA ALA A 84 -18.03 -14.98 -22.88
C ALA A 84 -19.06 -15.23 -24.00
N ALA A 85 -20.21 -14.54 -24.02
CA ALA A 85 -21.12 -14.60 -25.15
C ALA A 85 -20.51 -13.91 -26.39
N LYS A 86 -20.86 -14.39 -27.59
CA LYS A 86 -20.49 -13.79 -28.87
C LYS A 86 -21.59 -12.84 -29.34
N ILE A 87 -21.24 -11.59 -29.59
CA ILE A 87 -22.13 -10.53 -30.03
C ILE A 87 -21.81 -10.17 -31.46
N SER A 88 -22.81 -10.23 -32.35
CA SER A 88 -22.67 -9.78 -33.73
C SER A 88 -23.72 -8.73 -34.03
N MET A 89 -23.29 -7.59 -34.59
CA MET A 89 -24.15 -6.43 -34.84
C MET A 89 -24.22 -6.13 -36.32
N GLU A 90 -25.35 -5.59 -36.76
CA GLU A 90 -25.55 -5.08 -38.12
C GLU A 90 -26.23 -3.71 -38.06
N LEU A 91 -25.77 -2.79 -38.92
CA LEU A 91 -26.41 -1.49 -39.12
C LEU A 91 -27.14 -1.45 -40.45
N GLY A 92 -28.45 -1.28 -40.37
CA GLY A 92 -29.34 -1.06 -41.48
C GLY A 92 -29.47 0.43 -41.83
N VAL A 93 -29.50 0.75 -43.12
CA VAL A 93 -29.86 2.07 -43.65
C VAL A 93 -30.98 1.93 -44.68
N TRP A 94 -31.96 2.83 -44.63
CA TRP A 94 -33.01 2.89 -45.63
C TRP A 94 -32.48 3.42 -46.97
N ASN A 95 -32.65 2.64 -48.05
CA ASN A 95 -32.16 2.98 -49.39
C ASN A 95 -33.23 3.55 -50.34
N GLY A 96 -34.43 3.80 -49.82
CA GLY A 96 -35.62 4.24 -50.57
C GLY A 96 -36.70 3.16 -50.72
N THR A 97 -36.32 1.87 -50.66
CA THR A 97 -37.24 0.74 -50.84
C THR A 97 -37.21 -0.24 -49.67
N GLU A 98 -36.02 -0.50 -49.13
CA GLU A 98 -35.81 -1.42 -48.01
C GLU A 98 -34.65 -0.98 -47.12
N PHE A 99 -34.48 -1.66 -45.98
CA PHE A 99 -33.27 -1.52 -45.18
C PHE A 99 -32.18 -2.45 -45.74
N ALA A 100 -31.09 -1.88 -46.25
CA ALA A 100 -29.88 -2.62 -46.53
C ALA A 100 -29.03 -2.69 -45.26
N TYR A 101 -28.55 -3.87 -44.88
CA TYR A 101 -27.78 -4.10 -43.65
C TYR A 101 -26.31 -4.38 -43.94
N MET A 102 -25.43 -3.86 -43.09
CA MET A 102 -24.00 -4.15 -43.11
C MET A 102 -23.58 -4.69 -41.74
N PRO A 103 -22.83 -5.81 -41.68
CA PRO A 103 -22.19 -6.27 -40.46
C PRO A 103 -21.27 -5.21 -39.83
N MET A 104 -21.15 -5.24 -38.51
CA MET A 104 -20.34 -4.33 -37.70
C MET A 104 -19.33 -5.08 -36.83
N GLY A 105 -18.95 -6.29 -37.24
CA GLY A 105 -18.04 -7.15 -36.50
C GLY A 105 -18.75 -8.13 -35.56
N SER A 106 -17.93 -9.05 -35.04
CA SER A 106 -18.33 -10.10 -34.10
C SER A 106 -17.35 -10.12 -32.94
N PHE A 107 -17.85 -10.08 -31.71
CA PHE A 107 -17.06 -9.81 -30.51
C PHE A 107 -17.40 -10.73 -29.36
N VAL A 108 -16.43 -11.02 -28.51
CA VAL A 108 -16.61 -11.80 -27.28
C VAL A 108 -16.77 -10.84 -26.10
N VAL A 109 -17.79 -11.06 -25.28
CA VAL A 109 -18.01 -10.31 -24.03
C VAL A 109 -16.95 -10.70 -23.00
N GLU A 110 -16.15 -9.74 -22.55
CA GLU A 110 -15.16 -9.94 -21.49
C GLU A 110 -15.50 -9.15 -20.21
N THR A 111 -16.33 -8.12 -20.32
CA THR A 111 -16.71 -7.28 -19.19
C THR A 111 -18.17 -6.88 -19.32
N ILE A 112 -18.87 -6.89 -18.18
CA ILE A 112 -20.24 -6.43 -18.06
C ILE A 112 -20.29 -5.40 -16.95
N GLU A 113 -20.83 -4.23 -17.26
CA GLU A 113 -21.04 -3.13 -16.33
C GLU A 113 -22.54 -2.83 -16.25
N GLY A 114 -23.11 -2.90 -15.05
CA GLY A 114 -24.52 -2.62 -14.81
C GLY A 114 -24.93 -2.95 -13.38
N THR A 115 -25.83 -2.14 -12.82
CA THR A 115 -26.40 -2.36 -11.48
C THR A 115 -27.78 -3.00 -11.60
N LEU A 116 -28.19 -3.79 -10.59
CA LEU A 116 -29.54 -4.40 -10.50
C LEU A 116 -30.70 -3.40 -10.64
N ARG A 117 -30.46 -2.09 -10.44
CA ARG A 117 -31.45 -1.00 -10.55
C ARG A 117 -31.22 -0.04 -11.73
N GLY A 118 -30.24 -0.33 -12.59
CA GLY A 118 -29.92 0.52 -13.74
C GLY A 118 -30.78 0.15 -14.95
N GLY A 119 -31.35 1.13 -15.65
CA GLY A 119 -32.17 0.90 -16.86
C GLY A 119 -31.39 0.37 -18.06
N THR A 120 -30.07 0.21 -17.95
CA THR A 120 -29.18 -0.26 -19.02
C THR A 120 -28.12 -1.22 -18.49
N LEU A 121 -27.57 -2.05 -19.36
CA LEU A 121 -26.45 -2.94 -19.09
C LEU A 121 -25.43 -2.81 -20.22
N THR A 122 -24.15 -2.64 -19.89
CA THR A 122 -23.08 -2.46 -20.88
C THR A 122 -22.21 -3.71 -20.94
N ALA A 123 -22.14 -4.33 -22.11
CA ALA A 123 -21.17 -5.36 -22.43
C ALA A 123 -20.00 -4.75 -23.20
N SER A 124 -18.78 -5.16 -22.89
CA SER A 124 -17.57 -4.73 -23.60
C SER A 124 -16.61 -5.90 -23.76
N GLY A 125 -15.73 -5.80 -24.75
CA GLY A 125 -14.71 -6.81 -25.02
C GLY A 125 -14.03 -6.55 -26.35
N TYR A 126 -13.49 -7.62 -26.93
CA TYR A 126 -12.75 -7.59 -28.19
C TYR A 126 -13.28 -8.65 -29.15
N ASP A 127 -12.81 -8.60 -30.40
CA ASP A 127 -12.92 -9.70 -31.33
C ASP A 127 -12.07 -10.91 -30.90
N GLU A 128 -12.32 -12.05 -31.55
CA GLU A 128 -11.80 -13.36 -31.15
C GLU A 128 -10.26 -13.45 -31.21
N ILE A 129 -9.65 -12.71 -32.14
CA ILE A 129 -8.20 -12.61 -32.29
C ILE A 129 -7.51 -12.09 -31.02
N TYR A 130 -8.14 -11.25 -30.20
CA TYR A 130 -7.54 -10.70 -28.97
C TYR A 130 -7.17 -11.81 -27.99
N GLY A 131 -8.18 -12.54 -27.51
CA GLY A 131 -7.99 -13.64 -26.56
C GLY A 131 -7.17 -14.80 -27.17
N ALA A 132 -7.47 -15.18 -28.41
CA ALA A 132 -6.86 -16.33 -29.08
C ALA A 132 -5.34 -16.21 -29.29
N THR A 133 -4.83 -14.99 -29.47
CA THR A 133 -3.40 -14.77 -29.75
C THR A 133 -2.60 -14.31 -28.53
N ASN A 134 -3.26 -14.06 -27.40
CA ASN A 134 -2.61 -13.65 -26.14
C ASN A 134 -2.18 -14.86 -25.29
N VAL A 135 -1.60 -15.86 -25.96
CA VAL A 135 -1.04 -17.08 -25.35
C VAL A 135 0.44 -17.16 -25.66
N GLU A 136 1.23 -17.78 -24.77
CA GLU A 136 2.67 -17.96 -24.98
C GLU A 136 2.93 -18.79 -26.24
N PHE A 137 3.89 -18.34 -27.06
CA PHE A 137 4.26 -19.05 -28.27
C PHE A 137 5.38 -20.05 -28.01
N THR A 138 5.13 -21.31 -28.35
CA THR A 138 6.15 -22.36 -28.39
C THR A 138 6.36 -22.84 -29.81
N ASP A 139 7.57 -22.64 -30.33
CA ASP A 139 7.94 -23.05 -31.69
C ASP A 139 8.24 -24.56 -31.77
N GLY A 140 7.28 -25.30 -32.31
CA GLY A 140 7.36 -26.75 -32.56
C GLY A 140 7.85 -27.12 -33.96
N LEU A 141 8.27 -26.17 -34.79
CA LEU A 141 8.67 -26.43 -36.16
C LEU A 141 10.12 -26.92 -36.28
N SER A 142 10.38 -27.66 -37.36
CA SER A 142 11.73 -27.97 -37.83
C SER A 142 12.17 -26.93 -38.86
N TYR A 143 13.45 -26.56 -38.83
CA TYR A 143 14.05 -25.59 -39.74
C TYR A 143 15.07 -26.28 -40.67
N PRO A 144 15.26 -25.83 -41.92
CA PRO A 144 14.63 -24.64 -42.54
C PRO A 144 13.13 -24.83 -42.83
N THR A 145 12.35 -23.76 -42.69
CA THR A 145 10.91 -23.72 -43.00
C THR A 145 10.54 -22.38 -43.66
N THR A 146 9.31 -22.25 -44.15
CA THR A 146 8.85 -21.04 -44.84
C THR A 146 8.06 -20.10 -43.92
N LEU A 147 8.01 -18.80 -44.24
CA LEU A 147 7.16 -17.84 -43.52
C LEU A 147 5.70 -18.28 -43.47
N GLY A 148 5.19 -18.87 -44.57
CA GLY A 148 3.84 -19.41 -44.62
C GLY A 148 3.60 -20.56 -43.65
N ASN A 149 4.56 -21.47 -43.50
CA ASN A 149 4.46 -22.56 -42.53
C ASN A 149 4.50 -22.04 -41.08
N ILE A 150 5.35 -21.05 -40.80
CA ILE A 150 5.42 -20.40 -39.47
C ILE A 150 4.08 -19.71 -39.15
N PHE A 151 3.54 -18.95 -40.11
CA PHE A 151 2.24 -18.30 -39.97
C PHE A 151 1.11 -19.30 -39.70
N SER A 152 1.02 -20.37 -40.50
CA SER A 152 0.02 -21.42 -40.30
C SER A 152 0.16 -22.11 -38.95
N HIS A 153 1.39 -22.34 -38.48
CA HIS A 153 1.63 -22.90 -37.15
C HIS A 153 1.14 -21.97 -36.04
N LEU A 154 1.38 -20.67 -36.16
CA LEU A 154 0.92 -19.65 -35.21
C LEU A 154 -0.61 -19.56 -35.16
N LEU A 155 -1.28 -19.57 -36.31
CA LEU A 155 -2.74 -19.61 -36.36
C LEU A 155 -3.29 -20.89 -35.74
N GLN A 156 -2.68 -22.04 -36.02
CA GLN A 156 -3.07 -23.32 -35.39
C GLN A 156 -2.92 -23.27 -33.86
N ARG A 157 -1.85 -22.65 -33.34
CA ARG A 157 -1.64 -22.47 -31.90
C ARG A 157 -2.69 -21.55 -31.27
N ALA A 158 -3.14 -20.53 -32.00
CA ALA A 158 -4.22 -19.65 -31.56
C ALA A 158 -5.63 -20.26 -31.77
N GLY A 159 -5.76 -21.41 -32.46
CA GLY A 159 -7.07 -21.96 -32.83
C GLY A 159 -7.81 -21.11 -33.88
N LEU A 160 -7.09 -20.32 -34.66
CA LEU A 160 -7.64 -19.40 -35.66
C LEU A 160 -7.48 -19.97 -37.07
N THR A 161 -8.43 -19.61 -37.93
CA THR A 161 -8.35 -19.83 -39.38
C THR A 161 -8.44 -18.50 -40.08
N CYS A 162 -7.54 -18.26 -41.04
CA CYS A 162 -7.49 -17.03 -41.80
C CYS A 162 -7.74 -17.31 -43.28
N GLU A 163 -8.56 -16.49 -43.93
CA GLU A 163 -8.72 -16.52 -45.36
C GLU A 163 -7.58 -15.73 -46.04
N GLY A 164 -7.21 -16.15 -47.26
CA GLY A 164 -6.17 -15.50 -48.06
C GLY A 164 -4.79 -16.18 -48.01
N THR A 165 -3.85 -15.65 -48.79
CA THR A 165 -2.46 -16.14 -48.86
C THR A 165 -1.54 -15.09 -48.27
N LEU A 166 -0.70 -15.48 -47.30
CA LEU A 166 0.31 -14.59 -46.73
C LEU A 166 1.28 -14.11 -47.83
N PRO A 167 1.46 -12.79 -48.02
CA PRO A 167 2.51 -12.30 -48.90
C PRO A 167 3.89 -12.79 -48.43
N ASN A 168 4.79 -13.06 -49.36
CA ASN A 168 6.11 -13.65 -49.06
C ASN A 168 6.06 -15.03 -48.36
N ALA A 169 4.93 -15.76 -48.38
CA ALA A 169 4.79 -17.07 -47.73
C ALA A 169 5.90 -18.09 -48.08
N GLN A 170 6.45 -18.01 -49.29
CA GLN A 170 7.48 -18.94 -49.79
C GLN A 170 8.90 -18.62 -49.29
N GLN A 171 9.11 -17.44 -48.69
CA GLN A 171 10.44 -17.07 -48.18
C GLN A 171 10.88 -18.00 -47.05
N THR A 172 12.11 -18.48 -47.13
CA THR A 172 12.65 -19.47 -46.20
C THR A 172 13.37 -18.82 -45.03
N VAL A 173 13.01 -19.23 -43.82
CA VAL A 173 13.77 -19.00 -42.59
C VAL A 173 14.70 -20.19 -42.39
N ARG A 174 16.01 -19.94 -42.46
CA ARG A 174 16.99 -21.02 -42.63
C ARG A 174 17.42 -21.72 -41.35
N ALA A 175 17.31 -21.04 -40.21
CA ALA A 175 17.69 -21.55 -38.90
C ALA A 175 16.58 -21.27 -37.90
N LYS A 176 16.51 -22.05 -36.81
CA LYS A 176 15.48 -21.88 -35.80
C LYS A 176 15.67 -20.55 -35.08
N PRO A 177 14.72 -19.61 -35.16
CA PRO A 177 14.82 -18.33 -34.49
C PRO A 177 14.70 -18.50 -32.97
N ASN A 178 15.36 -17.61 -32.22
CA ASN A 178 15.15 -17.51 -30.78
C ASN A 178 13.95 -16.59 -30.50
N TRP A 179 12.80 -17.19 -30.19
CA TRP A 179 11.57 -16.44 -29.93
C TRP A 179 11.51 -15.78 -28.56
N GLY A 180 12.33 -16.21 -27.59
CA GLY A 180 12.20 -15.79 -26.19
C GLY A 180 10.81 -16.11 -25.62
N SER A 181 10.30 -15.25 -24.74
CA SER A 181 8.98 -15.37 -24.10
C SER A 181 7.85 -14.67 -24.87
N LYS A 182 7.90 -14.71 -26.22
CA LYS A 182 6.91 -14.00 -27.05
C LYS A 182 5.53 -14.69 -27.03
N SER A 183 4.46 -13.91 -27.11
CA SER A 183 3.11 -14.42 -27.35
C SER A 183 2.90 -14.80 -28.82
N VAL A 184 1.84 -15.56 -29.12
CA VAL A 184 1.44 -15.88 -30.50
C VAL A 184 1.14 -14.60 -31.28
N ARG A 185 0.51 -13.61 -30.66
CA ARG A 185 0.30 -12.26 -31.24
C ARG A 185 1.61 -11.62 -31.66
N GLN A 186 2.61 -11.63 -30.76
CA GLN A 186 3.92 -11.06 -31.04
C GLN A 186 4.65 -11.79 -32.18
N ALA A 187 4.58 -13.12 -32.18
CA ALA A 187 5.20 -13.93 -33.23
C ALA A 187 4.48 -13.74 -34.58
N LEU A 188 3.15 -13.63 -34.60
CA LEU A 188 2.37 -13.29 -35.81
C LEU A 188 2.79 -11.95 -36.39
N GLY A 189 2.92 -10.92 -35.54
CA GLY A 189 3.34 -9.62 -36.04
C GLY A 189 4.76 -9.61 -36.62
N CYS A 190 5.68 -10.42 -36.09
CA CYS A 190 7.01 -10.59 -36.67
C CYS A 190 6.95 -11.20 -38.08
N VAL A 191 6.07 -12.17 -38.30
CA VAL A 191 5.84 -12.78 -39.63
C VAL A 191 5.19 -11.77 -40.58
N LEU A 192 4.14 -11.08 -40.12
CA LEU A 192 3.38 -10.10 -40.89
C LEU A 192 4.24 -8.88 -41.29
N ALA A 193 5.19 -8.49 -40.45
CA ALA A 193 6.18 -7.46 -40.74
C ALA A 193 7.01 -7.79 -41.99
N LEU A 194 7.49 -9.04 -42.08
CA LEU A 194 8.24 -9.54 -43.23
C LEU A 194 7.37 -9.80 -44.46
N ALA A 195 6.08 -10.06 -44.23
CA ALA A 195 5.09 -10.13 -45.29
C ALA A 195 4.70 -8.74 -45.82
N GLY A 196 4.98 -7.64 -45.11
CA GLY A 196 4.46 -6.31 -45.49
C GLY A 196 2.93 -6.26 -45.43
N ALA A 197 2.35 -6.98 -44.47
CA ALA A 197 0.92 -7.15 -44.30
C ALA A 197 0.52 -6.97 -42.83
N PHE A 198 -0.78 -7.00 -42.57
CA PHE A 198 -1.36 -7.01 -41.23
C PHE A 198 -2.56 -7.94 -41.19
N LEU A 199 -3.00 -8.27 -39.99
CA LEU A 199 -4.08 -9.22 -39.73
C LEU A 199 -5.21 -8.50 -39.01
N ARG A 200 -6.46 -8.72 -39.42
CA ARG A 200 -7.66 -8.16 -38.77
C ARG A 200 -8.85 -9.10 -38.96
N HIS A 201 -9.91 -8.89 -38.19
CA HIS A 201 -11.23 -9.37 -38.60
C HIS A 201 -11.88 -8.42 -39.60
N ASP A 202 -12.58 -8.97 -40.58
CA ASP A 202 -13.51 -8.23 -41.43
C ASP A 202 -14.81 -7.93 -40.68
N ARG A 203 -15.70 -7.14 -41.30
CA ARG A 203 -17.02 -6.83 -40.74
C ARG A 203 -17.89 -8.07 -40.44
N SER A 204 -17.70 -9.18 -41.15
CA SER A 204 -18.46 -10.42 -40.94
C SER A 204 -17.93 -11.26 -39.76
N GLY A 205 -16.75 -10.91 -39.25
CA GLY A 205 -16.06 -11.67 -38.21
C GLY A 205 -15.11 -12.74 -38.76
N GLY A 206 -14.83 -12.77 -40.06
CA GLY A 206 -13.80 -13.59 -40.67
C GLY A 206 -12.42 -12.98 -40.48
N LEU A 207 -11.40 -13.79 -40.22
CA LEU A 207 -10.02 -13.34 -40.08
C LEU A 207 -9.35 -13.23 -41.46
N GLU A 208 -8.74 -12.10 -41.78
CA GLU A 208 -8.12 -11.84 -43.08
C GLU A 208 -6.75 -11.16 -42.99
N ILE A 209 -5.89 -11.48 -43.96
CA ILE A 209 -4.58 -10.84 -44.16
C ILE A 209 -4.73 -9.72 -45.18
N VAL A 210 -4.29 -8.53 -44.81
CA VAL A 210 -4.38 -7.35 -45.67
C VAL A 210 -2.97 -6.82 -45.96
N GLY A 211 -2.64 -6.70 -47.24
CA GLY A 211 -1.39 -6.07 -47.70
C GLY A 211 -1.46 -4.55 -47.60
N LEU A 212 -0.31 -3.89 -47.48
CA LEU A 212 -0.25 -2.42 -47.40
C LEU A 212 -0.31 -1.72 -48.76
N GLN A 213 -0.07 -2.46 -49.84
CA GLN A 213 -0.35 -1.98 -51.19
C GLN A 213 -1.73 -2.46 -51.60
N THR A 214 -2.58 -1.51 -52.02
CA THR A 214 -3.88 -1.82 -52.59
C THR A 214 -3.97 -1.26 -54.00
N SER A 215 -4.54 -2.06 -54.90
CA SER A 215 -4.94 -1.62 -56.25
C SER A 215 -6.36 -1.05 -56.28
N GLN A 216 -7.08 -1.08 -55.15
CA GLN A 216 -8.43 -0.55 -55.05
C GLN A 216 -8.42 0.97 -55.10
N GLU A 217 -9.43 1.53 -55.76
CA GLU A 217 -9.63 2.97 -55.82
C GLU A 217 -9.92 3.53 -54.42
N ALA A 218 -9.36 4.71 -54.14
CA ALA A 218 -9.52 5.34 -52.83
C ALA A 218 -10.99 5.73 -52.58
N ALA A 219 -11.50 5.29 -51.45
CA ALA A 219 -12.83 5.62 -50.95
C ALA A 219 -12.96 7.13 -50.71
N LEU A 220 -13.80 7.82 -51.49
CA LEU A 220 -14.06 9.24 -51.31
C LEU A 220 -14.97 9.49 -50.09
N ILE A 221 -14.55 10.41 -49.22
CA ILE A 221 -15.38 10.99 -48.16
C ILE A 221 -15.78 12.40 -48.61
N PRO A 222 -17.05 12.62 -49.01
CA PRO A 222 -17.48 13.92 -49.52
C PRO A 222 -17.50 14.95 -48.38
N GLU A 223 -17.10 16.19 -48.69
CA GLU A 223 -17.10 17.31 -47.72
C GLU A 223 -18.49 17.51 -47.08
N THR A 224 -19.57 17.20 -47.81
CA THR A 224 -20.95 17.27 -47.29
C THR A 224 -21.27 16.24 -46.19
N ALA A 225 -20.47 15.17 -46.05
CA ALA A 225 -20.62 14.15 -45.01
C ALA A 225 -19.71 14.36 -43.79
N ILE A 226 -18.74 15.28 -43.90
CA ILE A 226 -17.81 15.60 -42.80
C ILE A 226 -18.54 16.40 -41.73
N LEU A 227 -18.40 15.96 -40.49
CA LEU A 227 -18.95 16.61 -39.30
C LEU A 227 -17.89 17.46 -38.59
N LYS A 228 -16.63 17.03 -38.64
CA LYS A 228 -15.49 17.73 -38.06
C LYS A 228 -14.21 17.36 -38.79
N LYS A 229 -13.32 18.32 -39.05
CA LYS A 229 -12.01 18.08 -39.66
C LYS A 229 -10.90 18.57 -38.74
N HIS A 230 -9.90 17.71 -38.54
CA HIS A 230 -8.65 18.04 -37.87
C HIS A 230 -7.53 17.93 -38.90
N LEU A 231 -7.14 19.07 -39.46
CA LEU A 231 -6.01 19.14 -40.38
C LEU A 231 -4.73 19.05 -39.57
N ARG A 232 -4.06 17.90 -39.64
CA ARG A 232 -2.70 17.70 -39.12
C ARG A 232 -1.69 17.80 -40.27
N LEU A 233 -0.47 18.26 -39.98
CA LEU A 233 0.61 18.37 -40.95
C LEU A 233 1.59 17.22 -40.70
N GLY A 234 1.59 16.25 -41.60
CA GLY A 234 2.47 15.08 -41.53
C GLY A 234 2.39 14.30 -42.84
N GLU A 235 3.54 13.95 -43.42
CA GLU A 235 3.64 13.04 -44.56
C GLU A 235 4.80 12.09 -44.34
N TYR A 236 4.65 10.86 -44.79
CA TYR A 236 5.67 9.83 -44.71
C TYR A 236 5.84 9.09 -46.04
N GLY A 237 7.08 8.74 -46.37
CA GLY A 237 7.43 8.04 -47.60
C GLY A 237 7.55 8.96 -48.83
N PRO A 238 7.47 8.41 -50.06
CA PRO A 238 7.42 6.98 -50.37
C PRO A 238 8.59 6.20 -49.76
N VAL A 239 8.29 5.06 -49.14
CA VAL A 239 9.30 4.14 -48.59
C VAL A 239 10.13 3.55 -49.73
N ASN A 240 11.45 3.65 -49.65
CA ASN A 240 12.36 3.08 -50.66
C ASN A 240 13.51 2.25 -50.07
N ALA A 241 13.63 2.20 -48.74
CA ALA A 241 14.63 1.40 -48.05
C ALA A 241 14.09 0.85 -46.72
N LEU A 242 14.54 -0.36 -46.36
CA LEU A 242 14.35 -0.96 -45.04
C LEU A 242 15.71 -1.10 -44.35
N LYS A 243 15.72 -0.85 -43.05
CA LYS A 243 16.89 -1.05 -42.19
C LYS A 243 16.53 -2.02 -41.05
N ALA A 244 17.39 -2.99 -40.77
CA ALA A 244 17.19 -3.97 -39.70
C ALA A 244 18.53 -4.45 -39.14
N GLU A 245 18.49 -5.35 -38.16
CA GLU A 245 19.65 -6.08 -37.65
C GLU A 245 19.41 -7.58 -37.79
N SER A 246 20.42 -8.35 -38.20
CA SER A 246 20.36 -9.81 -38.08
C SER A 246 20.47 -10.25 -36.63
N VAL A 247 19.94 -11.43 -36.32
CA VAL A 247 20.03 -12.02 -34.98
C VAL A 247 20.65 -13.42 -35.03
N PRO A 248 21.27 -13.88 -33.92
CA PRO A 248 21.66 -15.27 -33.76
C PRO A 248 20.43 -16.20 -33.77
N ASP A 249 20.63 -17.45 -34.17
CA ASP A 249 19.61 -18.49 -34.05
C ASP A 249 19.43 -19.00 -32.61
N ALA A 250 18.52 -19.95 -32.38
CA ALA A 250 18.22 -20.51 -31.06
C ALA A 250 19.41 -21.26 -30.42
N GLU A 251 20.41 -21.67 -31.20
CA GLU A 251 21.64 -22.30 -30.72
C GLU A 251 22.75 -21.26 -30.46
N GLY A 252 22.49 -19.99 -30.77
CA GLY A 252 23.45 -18.89 -30.64
C GLY A 252 24.38 -18.74 -31.84
N ASN A 253 24.11 -19.40 -32.97
CA ASN A 253 24.93 -19.26 -34.17
C ASN A 253 24.53 -18.00 -34.97
N GLY A 254 25.54 -17.31 -35.50
CA GLY A 254 25.37 -16.11 -36.33
C GLY A 254 25.56 -14.81 -35.57
N GLU A 255 26.10 -13.80 -36.25
CA GLU A 255 26.40 -12.48 -35.65
C GLU A 255 25.26 -11.48 -35.88
N ARG A 256 25.19 -10.49 -34.97
CA ARG A 256 24.35 -9.30 -35.15
C ARG A 256 25.03 -8.33 -36.11
N VAL A 257 24.38 -8.08 -37.24
CA VAL A 257 24.90 -7.23 -38.31
C VAL A 257 23.77 -6.33 -38.78
N GLU A 258 24.07 -5.04 -38.96
CA GLU A 258 23.14 -4.09 -39.54
C GLU A 258 22.90 -4.42 -41.03
N LEU A 259 21.62 -4.55 -41.40
CA LEU A 259 21.16 -4.89 -42.72
C LEU A 259 20.41 -3.72 -43.34
N ILE A 260 20.59 -3.53 -44.64
CA ILE A 260 19.86 -2.54 -45.41
C ILE A 260 19.36 -3.15 -46.72
N ALA A 261 18.05 -3.06 -46.95
CA ALA A 261 17.42 -3.34 -48.24
C ALA A 261 17.08 -2.02 -48.96
N ARG A 262 17.24 -1.97 -50.29
CA ARG A 262 16.96 -0.78 -51.12
C ARG A 262 16.25 -1.17 -52.41
N LEU A 263 15.30 -0.35 -52.86
CA LEU A 263 14.65 -0.51 -54.16
C LEU A 263 15.54 -0.03 -55.33
N SER A 264 16.44 0.93 -55.09
CA SER A 264 17.34 1.49 -56.11
C SER A 264 18.59 2.11 -55.47
N ALA A 265 19.75 1.96 -56.10
CA ALA A 265 21.00 2.57 -55.63
C ALA A 265 21.03 4.08 -55.98
N GLY A 266 21.48 4.93 -55.04
CA GLY A 266 21.73 6.36 -55.28
C GLY A 266 20.58 7.33 -55.00
N GLN A 267 19.43 6.86 -54.50
CA GLN A 267 18.39 7.74 -53.93
C GLN A 267 18.69 8.04 -52.45
N VAL A 268 18.16 9.15 -51.94
CA VAL A 268 18.14 9.39 -50.49
C VAL A 268 17.26 8.30 -49.86
N ASP A 269 17.86 7.51 -48.98
CA ASP A 269 17.19 6.42 -48.31
C ASP A 269 16.17 7.00 -47.31
N ARG A 270 14.88 6.73 -47.55
CA ARG A 270 13.79 6.95 -46.60
C ARG A 270 13.55 5.65 -45.86
N PHE A 271 14.37 5.42 -44.84
CA PHE A 271 14.37 4.18 -44.09
C PHE A 271 13.12 4.03 -43.22
N LEU A 272 12.48 2.88 -43.35
CA LEU A 272 11.71 2.30 -42.25
C LEU A 272 12.59 1.29 -41.51
N ARG A 273 12.55 1.30 -40.18
CA ARG A 273 13.33 0.37 -39.35
C ARG A 273 12.49 -0.82 -38.92
N MET A 274 13.05 -2.02 -39.04
CA MET A 274 12.51 -3.26 -38.50
C MET A 274 13.49 -3.78 -37.44
N GLU A 275 13.09 -3.69 -36.18
CA GLU A 275 13.94 -4.06 -35.04
C GLU A 275 13.36 -5.29 -34.35
N ASP A 276 14.22 -6.05 -33.65
CA ASP A 276 13.84 -7.16 -32.77
C ASP A 276 12.95 -8.25 -33.41
N ASN A 277 13.09 -8.46 -34.73
CA ASN A 277 12.41 -9.56 -35.42
C ASN A 277 13.26 -10.84 -35.35
N PRO A 278 12.86 -11.85 -34.56
CA PRO A 278 13.67 -13.06 -34.36
C PRO A 278 13.82 -13.90 -35.64
N LEU A 279 12.97 -13.67 -36.65
CA LEU A 279 13.03 -14.36 -37.94
C LEU A 279 14.18 -13.88 -38.82
N LEU A 280 14.79 -12.72 -38.51
CA LEU A 280 15.97 -12.21 -39.19
C LEU A 280 17.25 -12.93 -38.74
N VAL A 281 17.21 -14.27 -38.66
CA VAL A 281 18.40 -15.09 -38.40
C VAL A 281 19.44 -14.88 -39.50
N ALA A 282 20.71 -14.73 -39.12
CA ALA A 282 21.80 -14.31 -40.02
C ALA A 282 21.84 -15.05 -41.37
N ALA A 283 21.52 -16.35 -41.39
CA ALA A 283 21.53 -17.18 -42.59
C ALA A 283 20.49 -16.79 -43.67
N SER A 284 19.39 -16.10 -43.31
CA SER A 284 18.29 -15.72 -44.22
C SER A 284 17.85 -14.26 -44.12
N ALA A 285 18.41 -13.48 -43.18
CA ALA A 285 17.93 -12.15 -42.82
C ALA A 285 17.86 -11.16 -43.99
N GLN A 286 18.93 -11.02 -44.79
CA GLN A 286 18.95 -10.06 -45.91
C GLN A 286 17.91 -10.39 -46.99
N THR A 287 17.71 -11.68 -47.29
CA THR A 287 16.71 -12.12 -48.28
C THR A 287 15.30 -11.80 -47.81
N LEU A 288 15.00 -12.07 -46.53
CA LEU A 288 13.72 -11.75 -45.91
C LEU A 288 13.47 -10.23 -45.91
N LEU A 289 14.49 -9.43 -45.57
CA LEU A 289 14.41 -7.96 -45.56
C LEU A 289 14.16 -7.39 -46.97
N ASN A 290 14.83 -7.92 -47.99
CA ASN A 290 14.60 -7.52 -49.39
C ASN A 290 13.17 -7.87 -49.84
N ALA A 291 12.67 -9.05 -49.48
CA ALA A 291 11.31 -9.47 -49.80
C ALA A 291 10.27 -8.58 -49.12
N ALA A 292 10.49 -8.18 -47.86
CA ALA A 292 9.63 -7.26 -47.13
C ALA A 292 9.57 -5.88 -47.79
N LEU A 293 10.73 -5.33 -48.21
CA LEU A 293 10.80 -4.04 -48.90
C LEU A 293 10.02 -4.04 -50.21
N ASN A 294 10.01 -5.16 -50.95
CA ASN A 294 9.25 -5.26 -52.19
C ASN A 294 7.72 -5.17 -51.96
N GLN A 295 7.23 -5.54 -50.78
CA GLN A 295 5.80 -5.46 -50.45
C GLN A 295 5.36 -4.08 -50.00
N ILE A 296 6.23 -3.33 -49.33
CA ILE A 296 5.90 -2.02 -48.76
C ILE A 296 6.50 -0.83 -49.53
N GLY A 297 7.32 -1.12 -50.55
CA GLY A 297 7.99 -0.13 -51.37
C GLY A 297 7.01 0.84 -52.01
N GLY A 298 7.31 2.13 -52.04
CA GLY A 298 6.42 3.16 -52.58
C GLY A 298 5.26 3.56 -51.68
N LEU A 299 5.07 2.93 -50.51
CA LEU A 299 4.04 3.33 -49.56
C LEU A 299 4.23 4.79 -49.13
N GLN A 300 3.19 5.59 -49.32
CA GLN A 300 3.15 6.99 -48.93
C GLN A 300 1.92 7.23 -48.06
N LEU A 301 2.13 7.88 -46.92
CA LEU A 301 1.07 8.19 -45.95
C LEU A 301 0.97 9.70 -45.77
N LYS A 302 -0.25 10.21 -45.65
CA LYS A 302 -0.54 11.62 -45.40
C LYS A 302 -1.47 11.74 -44.20
N GLU A 303 -1.08 12.58 -43.25
CA GLU A 303 -1.76 12.67 -41.98
C GLU A 303 -3.10 13.38 -42.09
N ALA A 304 -4.18 12.80 -41.58
CA ALA A 304 -5.45 13.49 -41.42
C ALA A 304 -6.26 12.87 -40.28
N ALA A 305 -7.06 13.68 -39.58
CA ALA A 305 -8.08 13.17 -38.68
C ALA A 305 -9.41 13.85 -38.99
N PHE A 306 -10.49 13.08 -39.01
CA PHE A 306 -11.81 13.61 -39.35
C PHE A 306 -12.90 12.80 -38.69
N ARG A 307 -14.02 13.46 -38.39
CA ARG A 307 -15.27 12.83 -38.02
C ARG A 307 -16.28 13.08 -39.12
N PHE A 308 -16.98 12.05 -39.54
CA PHE A 308 -18.02 12.13 -40.57
C PHE A 308 -19.25 11.31 -40.17
N ARG A 309 -20.29 11.35 -40.99
CA ARG A 309 -21.55 10.61 -40.76
C ARG A 309 -21.38 9.09 -40.61
N GLY A 310 -20.22 8.53 -40.97
CA GLY A 310 -19.88 7.12 -40.78
C GLY A 310 -20.35 6.23 -41.92
N ASP A 311 -19.57 5.19 -42.19
CA ASP A 311 -19.82 4.16 -43.20
C ASP A 311 -19.16 2.84 -42.73
N PRO A 312 -19.94 1.85 -42.26
CA PRO A 312 -19.42 0.55 -41.84
C PRO A 312 -18.73 -0.25 -42.94
N THR A 313 -18.90 0.12 -44.22
CA THR A 313 -18.19 -0.55 -45.32
C THR A 313 -16.71 -0.15 -45.43
N LEU A 314 -16.33 0.94 -44.75
CA LEU A 314 -14.93 1.31 -44.59
C LEU A 314 -14.29 0.46 -43.50
N GLU A 315 -13.07 0.01 -43.76
CA GLU A 315 -12.31 -0.82 -42.85
C GLU A 315 -10.82 -0.43 -42.87
N ILE A 316 -10.11 -0.71 -41.78
CA ILE A 316 -8.70 -0.32 -41.56
C ILE A 316 -7.76 -0.86 -42.65
N GLY A 317 -6.99 0.00 -43.31
CA GLY A 317 -6.08 -0.35 -44.40
C GLY A 317 -6.58 0.00 -45.80
N GLN A 318 -7.86 0.36 -45.95
CA GLN A 318 -8.36 0.92 -47.20
C GLN A 318 -7.80 2.33 -47.45
N MET A 319 -7.60 2.69 -48.72
CA MET A 319 -7.25 4.06 -49.11
C MET A 319 -8.48 4.95 -49.05
N VAL A 320 -8.36 6.11 -48.42
CA VAL A 320 -9.45 7.07 -48.23
C VAL A 320 -9.01 8.44 -48.71
N THR A 321 -9.90 9.12 -49.44
CA THR A 321 -9.71 10.50 -49.88
C THR A 321 -10.62 11.43 -49.08
N VAL A 322 -10.02 12.40 -48.38
CA VAL A 322 -10.71 13.42 -47.58
C VAL A 322 -10.13 14.80 -47.88
N GLY A 323 -10.92 15.67 -48.49
CA GLY A 323 -10.41 16.92 -49.09
C GLY A 323 -9.34 16.62 -50.14
N GLU A 324 -8.15 17.21 -49.98
CA GLU A 324 -7.00 17.03 -50.90
C GLU A 324 -6.06 15.87 -50.49
N LYS A 325 -6.38 15.16 -49.40
CA LYS A 325 -5.52 14.10 -48.87
C LYS A 325 -6.07 12.73 -49.21
N THR A 326 -5.25 11.92 -49.87
CA THR A 326 -5.50 10.49 -50.09
C THR A 326 -4.45 9.70 -49.33
N SER A 327 -4.88 8.88 -48.37
CA SER A 327 -3.99 8.06 -47.54
C SER A 327 -4.75 6.87 -46.96
N MET A 328 -4.01 5.91 -46.41
CA MET A 328 -4.56 4.71 -45.77
C MET A 328 -5.30 5.07 -44.48
N LEU A 329 -6.47 4.47 -44.28
CA LEU A 329 -7.21 4.53 -43.01
C LEU A 329 -6.50 3.66 -41.98
N THR A 330 -5.86 4.26 -40.98
CA THR A 330 -5.09 3.52 -39.98
C THR A 330 -5.88 3.28 -38.69
N LYS A 331 -6.85 4.14 -38.38
CA LYS A 331 -7.72 4.02 -37.19
C LYS A 331 -9.14 4.47 -37.51
N GLN A 332 -10.10 3.80 -36.88
CA GLN A 332 -11.51 4.14 -36.98
C GLN A 332 -12.22 3.83 -35.67
N THR A 333 -13.09 4.74 -35.25
CA THR A 333 -14.07 4.53 -34.19
C THR A 333 -15.47 4.73 -34.76
N LEU A 334 -16.26 3.66 -34.85
CA LEU A 334 -17.68 3.73 -35.17
C LEU A 334 -18.48 4.00 -33.90
N ARG A 335 -19.44 4.92 -33.94
CA ARG A 335 -20.34 5.23 -32.81
C ARG A 335 -21.78 5.26 -33.27
N LEU A 336 -22.61 4.44 -32.65
CA LEU A 336 -24.06 4.41 -32.77
C LEU A 336 -24.69 4.76 -31.42
N GLY A 337 -25.57 5.74 -31.41
CA GLY A 337 -26.41 6.10 -30.25
C GLY A 337 -27.66 6.80 -30.77
N GLN A 338 -27.82 8.09 -30.48
CA GLN A 338 -28.87 8.93 -31.09
C GLN A 338 -28.69 9.15 -32.61
N GLY A 339 -27.55 8.73 -33.15
CA GLY A 339 -27.24 8.72 -34.57
C GLY A 339 -25.99 7.87 -34.82
N PHE A 340 -25.51 7.85 -36.05
CA PHE A 340 -24.27 7.16 -36.41
C PHE A 340 -23.20 8.14 -36.88
N SER A 341 -21.96 7.91 -36.44
CA SER A 341 -20.79 8.64 -36.92
C SER A 341 -19.56 7.76 -36.86
N ALA A 342 -18.54 8.12 -37.65
CA ALA A 342 -17.22 7.52 -37.51
C ALA A 342 -16.16 8.61 -37.32
N GLU A 343 -15.26 8.37 -36.38
CA GLU A 343 -14.02 9.12 -36.18
C GLU A 343 -12.89 8.33 -36.83
N CYS A 344 -12.13 8.96 -37.71
CA CYS A 344 -11.13 8.29 -38.53
C CYS A 344 -9.81 9.03 -38.47
N GLU A 345 -8.72 8.26 -38.52
CA GLU A 345 -7.37 8.77 -38.68
C GLU A 345 -6.69 8.12 -39.88
N LEU A 346 -6.04 8.96 -40.68
CA LEU A 346 -5.03 8.57 -41.64
C LEU A 346 -3.70 8.86 -40.94
N GLY A 347 -3.22 7.92 -40.15
CA GLY A 347 -2.00 8.10 -39.35
C GLY A 347 -0.75 8.10 -40.22
N VAL A 348 0.25 8.85 -39.78
CA VAL A 348 1.64 8.74 -40.28
C VAL A 348 2.55 8.37 -39.11
N PRO A 349 3.65 7.64 -39.34
CA PRO A 349 4.69 7.49 -38.32
C PRO A 349 5.40 8.83 -38.07
N ASP A 350 5.89 9.06 -36.85
CA ASP A 350 6.64 10.27 -36.48
C ASP A 350 7.91 10.43 -37.35
N ALA A 351 8.21 11.66 -37.79
CA ALA A 351 9.25 11.95 -38.80
C ALA A 351 10.65 12.30 -38.23
N GLY A 352 10.94 12.09 -36.94
CA GLY A 352 12.21 12.48 -36.31
C GLY A 352 13.35 11.46 -36.50
N GLU A 353 14.62 11.89 -36.51
CA GLU A 353 15.82 11.03 -36.54
C GLU A 353 15.92 10.04 -35.35
N GLN A 354 15.11 10.24 -34.30
CA GLN A 354 14.94 9.32 -33.17
C GLN A 354 13.55 8.66 -33.09
N ALA A 355 12.73 8.74 -34.15
CA ALA A 355 11.46 8.05 -34.25
C ALA A 355 11.69 6.54 -34.50
N LEU A 356 12.21 5.86 -33.48
CA LEU A 356 12.40 4.41 -33.40
C LEU A 356 11.04 3.74 -33.19
N ARG A 357 10.22 3.70 -34.24
CA ARG A 357 9.06 2.82 -34.28
C ARG A 357 9.42 1.65 -35.17
N ALA A 358 10.00 0.64 -34.52
CA ALA A 358 10.09 -0.70 -35.09
C ALA A 358 8.70 -1.11 -35.57
N ILE A 359 8.64 -1.93 -36.61
CA ILE A 359 7.46 -2.76 -36.84
C ILE A 359 7.30 -3.67 -35.62
N THR A 360 6.67 -3.16 -34.56
CA THR A 360 6.38 -3.93 -33.36
C THR A 360 5.05 -4.65 -33.62
N PRO A 361 4.93 -5.94 -33.25
CA PRO A 361 3.73 -6.75 -33.48
C PRO A 361 2.41 -6.22 -32.90
N GLU A 362 2.45 -5.15 -32.10
CA GLU A 362 1.35 -4.75 -31.22
C GLU A 362 0.73 -3.40 -31.59
N GLY A 363 1.33 -2.59 -32.47
CA GLY A 363 0.86 -1.22 -32.72
C GLY A 363 0.91 -0.30 -31.47
N GLY A 364 1.48 -0.78 -30.36
CA GLY A 364 1.77 -0.02 -29.14
C GLY A 364 3.22 0.47 -29.08
N ILE A 365 3.49 1.35 -28.10
CA ILE A 365 4.80 1.96 -27.86
C ILE A 365 5.88 0.87 -27.72
N ASN A 366 7.01 1.08 -28.40
CA ASN A 366 8.15 0.18 -28.45
C ASN A 366 8.67 -0.17 -27.04
N ALA A 367 8.57 -1.44 -26.63
CA ALA A 367 9.04 -1.92 -25.33
C ALA A 367 10.56 -1.73 -25.13
N SER A 368 11.37 -1.61 -26.20
CA SER A 368 12.80 -1.31 -26.08
C SER A 368 13.12 0.15 -25.73
N LYS A 369 12.09 1.01 -25.62
CA LYS A 369 12.16 2.35 -24.99
C LYS A 369 11.61 2.38 -23.56
N LEU A 370 11.08 1.26 -23.03
CA LEU A 370 10.88 1.04 -21.59
C LEU A 370 12.19 0.55 -20.92
N VAL A 371 13.34 0.80 -21.55
CA VAL A 371 14.64 0.61 -20.90
C VAL A 371 14.89 1.87 -20.06
N GLY A 372 14.52 1.79 -18.79
CA GLY A 372 14.50 2.90 -17.84
C GLY A 372 13.25 2.87 -16.95
N GLU A 373 13.12 3.85 -16.07
CA GLU A 373 11.92 4.04 -15.25
C GLU A 373 10.76 4.54 -16.13
N VAL A 374 9.61 3.87 -16.04
CA VAL A 374 8.35 4.35 -16.63
C VAL A 374 7.75 5.32 -15.62
N ASP A 375 7.99 6.62 -15.80
CA ASP A 375 7.37 7.61 -14.92
C ASP A 375 5.85 7.67 -15.16
N GLY A 376 5.10 8.04 -14.11
CA GLY A 376 3.64 8.10 -14.15
C GLY A 376 3.06 9.13 -15.12
N GLY A 377 3.89 9.92 -15.82
CA GLY A 377 3.46 10.84 -16.87
C GLY A 377 3.28 10.19 -18.24
N LEU A 378 3.88 9.01 -18.46
CA LEU A 378 3.72 8.21 -19.68
C LEU A 378 2.50 7.28 -19.62
N LEU A 379 1.91 7.13 -18.45
CA LEU A 379 0.71 6.34 -18.20
C LEU A 379 -0.45 7.29 -17.90
N VAL A 380 -1.58 7.12 -18.59
CA VAL A 380 -2.81 7.81 -18.20
C VAL A 380 -3.35 7.14 -16.94
N ALA A 381 -3.99 7.89 -16.05
CA ALA A 381 -4.63 7.32 -14.86
C ALA A 381 -5.50 6.10 -15.22
N ASP A 382 -5.38 5.02 -14.42
CA ASP A 382 -6.07 3.74 -14.59
C ASP A 382 -5.73 2.93 -15.86
N SER A 383 -4.68 3.29 -16.60
CA SER A 383 -4.30 2.57 -17.83
C SER A 383 -3.69 1.19 -17.57
N VAL A 384 -3.07 0.98 -16.39
CA VAL A 384 -2.55 -0.33 -15.95
C VAL A 384 -3.52 -0.94 -14.95
N ARG A 385 -4.28 -1.94 -15.39
CA ARG A 385 -5.24 -2.67 -14.54
C ARG A 385 -4.65 -4.02 -14.13
N ALA A 386 -5.20 -4.66 -13.10
CA ALA A 386 -4.72 -5.96 -12.61
C ALA A 386 -4.54 -7.02 -13.72
N ARG A 387 -5.41 -7.03 -14.74
CA ARG A 387 -5.33 -7.92 -15.91
C ARG A 387 -4.14 -7.67 -16.85
N ALA A 388 -3.56 -6.47 -16.81
CA ALA A 388 -2.36 -6.12 -17.56
C ALA A 388 -1.08 -6.65 -16.88
N ILE A 389 -1.21 -7.21 -15.67
CA ILE A 389 -0.13 -7.79 -14.88
C ILE A 389 -0.37 -9.30 -14.84
N ALA A 390 0.50 -10.07 -15.50
CA ALA A 390 0.40 -11.53 -15.45
C ALA A 390 0.61 -12.05 -14.02
N ALA A 391 -0.07 -13.13 -13.64
CA ALA A 391 0.09 -13.74 -12.33
C ALA A 391 1.58 -14.12 -12.09
N GLY A 392 2.13 -13.71 -10.95
CA GLY A 392 3.55 -13.94 -10.61
C GLY A 392 4.55 -13.06 -11.36
N SER A 393 4.10 -12.12 -12.21
CA SER A 393 5.02 -11.26 -12.98
C SER A 393 5.72 -10.18 -12.14
N VAL A 394 5.16 -9.79 -11.01
CA VAL A 394 5.80 -8.92 -10.00
C VAL A 394 6.34 -9.83 -8.89
N THR A 395 7.64 -10.09 -8.92
CA THR A 395 8.37 -10.88 -7.92
C THR A 395 9.04 -9.96 -6.90
N THR A 396 9.47 -10.50 -5.76
CA THR A 396 10.22 -9.75 -4.74
C THR A 396 11.48 -9.09 -5.30
N GLU A 397 12.17 -9.74 -6.23
CA GLU A 397 13.35 -9.21 -6.93
C GLU A 397 13.06 -7.97 -7.81
N LYS A 398 11.80 -7.78 -8.22
CA LYS A 398 11.36 -6.64 -9.03
C LYS A 398 10.87 -5.46 -8.19
N LEU A 399 10.82 -5.60 -6.86
CA LEU A 399 10.42 -4.56 -5.93
C LEU A 399 11.65 -4.05 -5.17
N ALA A 400 11.99 -2.77 -5.37
CA ALA A 400 13.05 -2.16 -4.57
C ALA A 400 12.66 -2.12 -3.08
N ALA A 401 13.64 -2.24 -2.18
CA ALA A 401 13.40 -2.14 -0.75
C ALA A 401 12.71 -0.80 -0.40
N GLY A 402 11.61 -0.85 0.36
CA GLY A 402 10.81 0.34 0.70
C GLY A 402 9.94 0.90 -0.42
N SER A 403 9.86 0.24 -1.58
CA SER A 403 9.02 0.70 -2.71
C SER A 403 7.52 0.62 -2.41
N ILE A 404 7.10 -0.31 -1.53
CA ILE A 404 5.74 -0.43 -1.01
C ILE A 404 5.76 0.04 0.46
N THR A 405 5.26 1.24 0.70
CA THR A 405 5.11 1.83 2.04
C THR A 405 3.66 1.69 2.51
N THR A 406 3.40 1.90 3.80
CA THR A 406 2.04 1.88 4.38
C THR A 406 1.11 2.88 3.68
N GLU A 407 1.61 4.03 3.26
CA GLU A 407 0.86 5.05 2.50
C GLU A 407 0.45 4.60 1.09
N LYS A 408 1.16 3.62 0.50
CA LYS A 408 0.87 3.05 -0.82
C LYS A 408 -0.08 1.85 -0.74
N ILE A 409 -0.44 1.41 0.47
CA ILE A 409 -1.38 0.32 0.73
C ILE A 409 -2.71 0.94 1.16
N ALA A 410 -3.76 0.74 0.36
CA ALA A 410 -5.08 1.21 0.73
C ALA A 410 -5.58 0.50 2.00
N ALA A 411 -6.25 1.23 2.88
CA ALA A 411 -6.82 0.66 4.09
C ALA A 411 -7.74 -0.54 3.75
N GLY A 412 -7.47 -1.70 4.35
CA GLY A 412 -8.22 -2.94 4.11
C GLY A 412 -7.82 -3.73 2.86
N SER A 413 -6.77 -3.35 2.12
CA SER A 413 -6.34 -4.12 0.93
C SER A 413 -5.53 -5.39 1.26
N VAL A 414 -5.02 -5.50 2.49
CA VAL A 414 -4.38 -6.71 3.03
C VAL A 414 -5.24 -7.21 4.19
N THR A 415 -5.88 -8.36 4.00
CA THR A 415 -6.80 -8.99 4.96
C THR A 415 -6.20 -10.30 5.49
N ALA A 416 -6.74 -10.84 6.59
CA ALA A 416 -6.21 -12.04 7.23
C ALA A 416 -6.19 -13.28 6.31
N ASP A 417 -7.16 -13.41 5.40
CA ASP A 417 -7.22 -14.47 4.37
C ASP A 417 -6.13 -14.34 3.27
N ARG A 418 -5.42 -13.21 3.24
CA ARG A 418 -4.34 -12.91 2.28
C ARG A 418 -2.95 -13.09 2.88
N LEU A 419 -2.84 -13.42 4.17
CA LEU A 419 -1.59 -13.68 4.87
C LEU A 419 -1.47 -15.19 5.17
N ASP A 420 -0.33 -15.79 4.81
CA ASP A 420 -0.04 -17.16 5.23
C ASP A 420 0.45 -17.14 6.69
N ALA A 421 0.02 -18.10 7.51
CA ALA A 421 0.25 -18.10 8.96
C ALA A 421 1.74 -18.15 9.34
N GLN A 422 2.60 -18.62 8.43
CA GLN A 422 4.06 -18.67 8.62
C GLN A 422 4.80 -17.44 8.06
N SER A 423 4.11 -16.53 7.36
CA SER A 423 4.72 -15.39 6.67
C SER A 423 4.92 -14.15 7.56
N VAL A 424 4.49 -14.22 8.82
CA VAL A 424 4.51 -13.12 9.78
C VAL A 424 5.36 -13.53 10.98
N ASP A 425 6.52 -12.86 11.18
CA ASP A 425 7.38 -13.07 12.35
C ASP A 425 6.86 -12.24 13.53
N ALA A 426 6.52 -12.92 14.62
CA ALA A 426 6.01 -12.32 15.86
C ALA A 426 6.97 -11.29 16.47
N HIS A 427 8.28 -11.36 16.20
CA HIS A 427 9.25 -10.38 16.70
C HIS A 427 9.16 -8.99 16.03
N THR A 428 8.46 -8.88 14.89
CA THR A 428 8.28 -7.61 14.15
C THR A 428 6.87 -7.03 14.23
N LEU A 429 5.96 -7.69 14.95
CA LEU A 429 4.67 -7.11 15.34
C LEU A 429 4.90 -6.07 16.44
N GLU A 430 5.09 -4.81 16.07
CA GLU A 430 4.79 -3.71 16.99
C GLU A 430 3.26 -3.73 17.18
N ALA A 431 2.82 -4.16 18.37
CA ALA A 431 1.43 -4.52 18.62
C ALA A 431 0.46 -3.36 18.33
N VAL A 432 -0.26 -3.46 17.21
CA VAL A 432 -1.70 -3.15 17.21
C VAL A 432 -2.38 -4.47 17.50
N THR A 433 -2.78 -4.63 18.76
CA THR A 433 -3.50 -5.76 19.37
C THR A 433 -4.18 -6.71 18.38
N GLY A 434 -3.46 -7.75 17.96
CA GLY A 434 -4.10 -8.98 17.53
C GLY A 434 -4.80 -9.57 18.75
N LYS A 435 -6.12 -9.40 18.85
CA LYS A 435 -6.92 -10.27 19.71
C LYS A 435 -6.79 -11.68 19.12
N PHE A 436 -5.95 -12.51 19.71
CA PHE A 436 -6.16 -13.95 19.62
C PHE A 436 -7.49 -14.19 20.34
N GLU A 437 -8.58 -14.40 19.59
CA GLU A 437 -9.92 -14.59 20.16
C GLU A 437 -9.98 -15.84 21.06
N GLU A 438 -9.00 -16.75 20.94
CA GLU A 438 -8.86 -17.90 21.81
C GLU A 438 -7.38 -18.31 21.86
N ILE A 439 -6.71 -18.06 22.99
CA ILE A 439 -5.69 -19.00 23.46
C ILE A 439 -6.46 -19.96 24.34
N ALA A 440 -6.85 -21.11 23.79
CA ALA A 440 -7.47 -22.16 24.58
C ALA A 440 -6.52 -22.49 25.75
N ALA A 441 -7.01 -22.34 26.98
CA ALA A 441 -6.24 -22.47 28.21
C ALA A 441 -5.62 -23.87 28.45
N GLU A 442 -5.70 -24.78 27.48
CA GLU A 442 -5.07 -26.10 27.54
C GLU A 442 -3.56 -26.06 27.26
N GLU A 443 -3.04 -25.02 26.58
CA GLU A 443 -1.61 -24.96 26.21
C GLU A 443 -0.71 -24.13 27.14
N LEU A 444 -1.27 -23.37 28.10
CA LEU A 444 -0.48 -22.55 29.03
C LEU A 444 -0.59 -23.02 30.48
N VAL A 445 -0.37 -24.31 30.70
CA VAL A 445 -0.11 -24.86 32.04
C VAL A 445 1.34 -25.31 32.10
N THR A 446 2.24 -24.39 32.46
CA THR A 446 3.62 -24.77 32.82
C THR A 446 3.74 -24.86 34.33
N ASP A 447 4.34 -25.95 34.82
CA ASP A 447 4.57 -26.27 36.23
C ASP A 447 5.15 -25.11 37.07
N ALA A 448 5.85 -24.16 36.42
CA ALA A 448 6.40 -22.96 37.04
C ALA A 448 5.34 -22.04 37.69
N MET A 449 4.13 -21.96 37.12
CA MET A 449 3.08 -21.06 37.62
C MET A 449 2.40 -21.63 38.88
N TYR A 450 2.29 -22.96 38.98
CA TYR A 450 1.82 -23.63 40.20
C TYR A 450 2.85 -23.58 41.33
N ALA A 451 4.15 -23.65 41.02
CA ALA A 451 5.22 -23.52 42.00
C ALA A 451 5.22 -22.12 42.66
N GLY A 452 5.08 -21.06 41.87
CA GLY A 452 5.03 -19.69 42.39
C GLY A 452 3.83 -19.42 43.31
N LEU A 453 2.67 -20.01 43.01
CA LEU A 453 1.48 -19.88 43.88
C LEU A 453 1.68 -20.62 45.22
N ALA A 454 2.38 -21.75 45.22
CA ALA A 454 2.67 -22.51 46.43
C ALA A 454 3.63 -21.77 47.38
N ASP A 455 4.64 -21.08 46.85
CA ASP A 455 5.59 -20.28 47.64
C ASP A 455 4.91 -19.07 48.32
N VAL A 456 4.00 -18.39 47.61
CA VAL A 456 3.21 -17.27 48.15
C VAL A 456 2.29 -17.73 49.29
N ILE A 457 1.69 -18.92 49.18
CA ILE A 457 0.84 -19.48 50.22
C ILE A 457 1.67 -19.85 51.47
N ALA A 458 2.88 -20.39 51.30
CA ALA A 458 3.76 -20.72 52.42
C ALA A 458 4.22 -19.49 53.21
N LEU A 459 4.57 -18.40 52.52
CA LEU A 459 4.96 -17.13 53.14
C LEU A 459 3.85 -16.53 54.02
N ARG A 460 2.60 -16.53 53.53
CA ARG A 460 1.46 -15.99 54.29
C ARG A 460 1.10 -16.82 55.53
N ALA A 461 1.34 -18.12 55.52
CA ALA A 461 1.11 -18.97 56.69
C ALA A 461 2.12 -18.71 57.84
N GLN A 462 3.32 -18.21 57.51
CA GLN A 462 4.37 -17.91 58.48
C GLN A 462 4.13 -16.58 59.21
N GLU A 463 3.52 -15.61 58.53
CA GLU A 463 3.16 -14.30 59.08
C GLU A 463 2.04 -14.39 60.13
N ALA A 464 1.10 -15.33 59.97
CA ALA A 464 0.03 -15.59 60.92
C ALA A 464 0.50 -16.21 62.26
N ALA A 465 1.71 -16.77 62.33
CA ALA A 465 2.25 -17.43 63.53
C ALA A 465 2.94 -16.46 64.51
N LEU A 466 3.18 -15.21 64.12
CA LEU A 466 3.87 -14.18 64.93
C LEU A 466 2.90 -13.31 65.77
N GLY A 467 1.60 -13.57 65.70
CA GLY A 467 0.55 -12.71 66.25
C GLY A 467 0.24 -12.79 67.75
N ASP A 468 0.85 -13.70 68.52
CA ASP A 468 0.60 -13.84 69.97
C ASP A 468 1.86 -13.54 70.79
N VAL A 469 2.06 -12.27 71.16
CA VAL A 469 2.88 -11.87 72.31
C VAL A 469 1.94 -11.20 73.31
N ASP A 470 1.56 -11.95 74.35
CA ASP A 470 0.68 -11.50 75.42
C ASP A 470 1.33 -10.36 76.25
N THR A 471 0.89 -9.13 76.01
CA THR A 471 1.39 -7.90 76.63
C THR A 471 1.12 -7.80 78.15
N ASP A 472 0.17 -8.57 78.67
CA ASP A 472 -0.20 -8.53 80.08
C ASP A 472 0.83 -9.28 80.95
N SER A 473 1.42 -10.35 80.40
CA SER A 473 2.50 -11.13 81.04
C SER A 473 3.81 -10.34 81.19
N MET A 474 4.11 -9.42 80.28
CA MET A 474 5.31 -8.55 80.38
C MET A 474 5.12 -7.38 81.35
N THR A 475 3.91 -6.84 81.47
CA THR A 475 3.62 -5.70 82.34
C THR A 475 3.59 -6.09 83.82
N ALA A 476 3.08 -7.29 84.14
CA ALA A 476 3.08 -7.83 85.50
C ALA A 476 4.49 -8.22 86.01
N ALA A 477 5.38 -8.68 85.11
CA ALA A 477 6.76 -9.01 85.45
C ALA A 477 7.62 -7.75 85.73
N LEU A 478 7.35 -6.63 85.05
CA LEU A 478 8.10 -5.37 85.23
C LEU A 478 7.81 -4.68 86.58
N ALA A 479 6.57 -4.78 87.06
CA ALA A 479 6.12 -4.14 88.30
C ALA A 479 6.62 -4.86 89.58
N GLN A 480 6.77 -6.19 89.57
CA GLN A 480 7.26 -6.95 90.73
C GLN A 480 8.79 -6.87 90.94
N ILE A 481 9.56 -6.52 89.91
CA ILE A 481 11.04 -6.47 89.97
C ILE A 481 11.56 -5.12 90.50
N THR A 482 10.81 -4.04 90.30
CA THR A 482 11.28 -2.66 90.59
C THR A 482 11.14 -2.28 92.07
N ASP A 483 10.08 -2.74 92.75
CA ASP A 483 9.81 -2.36 94.15
C ASP A 483 10.49 -3.29 95.18
N ALA A 484 10.82 -4.54 94.80
CA ALA A 484 11.38 -5.54 95.72
C ALA A 484 12.91 -5.45 95.96
N ARG A 485 13.69 -4.74 95.13
CA ARG A 485 15.17 -4.73 95.22
C ARG A 485 15.79 -3.50 95.90
N VAL A 486 15.07 -2.40 96.12
CA VAL A 486 15.66 -1.17 96.69
C VAL A 486 15.35 -0.99 98.19
N ALA A 487 14.22 -1.49 98.68
CA ALA A 487 13.81 -1.27 100.07
C ALA A 487 14.51 -2.18 101.12
N ALA A 488 15.27 -3.21 100.72
CA ALA A 488 15.93 -4.14 101.65
C ALA A 488 17.37 -4.56 101.25
N ALA A 489 18.03 -3.86 100.33
CA ALA A 489 19.37 -4.24 99.88
C ALA A 489 20.47 -3.43 100.58
N GLU A 490 21.43 -4.12 101.22
CA GLU A 490 22.81 -3.61 101.30
C GLU A 490 23.37 -3.65 99.87
N ILE A 491 23.56 -2.48 99.26
CA ILE A 491 24.01 -2.38 97.87
C ILE A 491 25.52 -2.16 97.85
N ASP A 492 26.27 -3.24 97.67
CA ASP A 492 27.74 -3.18 97.50
C ASP A 492 28.15 -2.45 96.20
N TYR A 493 27.26 -2.39 95.21
CA TYR A 493 27.50 -1.72 93.94
C TYR A 493 26.18 -1.25 93.30
N ALA A 494 26.02 0.07 93.09
CA ALA A 494 24.84 0.67 92.46
C ALA A 494 25.22 1.35 91.13
N GLN A 495 24.51 1.05 90.04
CA GLN A 495 24.58 1.82 88.79
C GLN A 495 23.44 2.84 88.77
N ILE A 496 23.77 4.10 89.03
CA ILE A 496 22.81 5.20 89.06
C ILE A 496 23.00 6.02 87.78
N LYS A 497 21.95 6.11 86.95
CA LYS A 497 22.00 6.84 85.67
C LYS A 497 22.09 8.35 85.86
N ASP A 498 21.31 8.89 86.80
CA ASP A 498 21.32 10.31 87.18
C ASP A 498 21.45 10.42 88.72
N LEU A 499 22.66 10.75 89.20
CA LEU A 499 22.91 10.94 90.62
C LEU A 499 22.71 12.42 90.99
N VAL A 500 21.60 12.74 91.65
CA VAL A 500 21.37 14.08 92.24
C VAL A 500 21.66 14.01 93.74
N ALA A 501 22.85 14.44 94.15
CA ALA A 501 23.28 14.46 95.55
C ALA A 501 23.89 15.82 95.89
N GLY A 502 23.69 16.29 97.13
CA GLY A 502 24.34 17.53 97.60
C GLY A 502 25.86 17.38 97.72
N THR A 503 26.32 16.26 98.27
CA THR A 503 27.74 15.86 98.31
C THR A 503 27.84 14.37 97.98
N ALA A 504 28.66 14.03 96.98
CA ALA A 504 29.03 12.64 96.70
C ALA A 504 30.46 12.39 97.18
N ILE A 505 30.66 11.44 98.11
CA ILE A 505 31.98 11.00 98.57
C ILE A 505 32.25 9.64 97.94
N ILE A 506 33.24 9.56 97.03
CA ILE A 506 33.65 8.31 96.38
C ILE A 506 35.01 7.92 96.94
N GLU A 507 35.02 7.05 97.93
CA GLU A 507 36.27 6.60 98.58
C GLU A 507 37.06 5.63 97.69
N LYS A 508 36.37 4.90 96.81
CA LYS A 508 36.97 4.01 95.82
C LYS A 508 36.02 3.78 94.65
N GLY A 509 36.47 4.02 93.42
CA GLY A 509 35.78 3.54 92.22
C GLY A 509 36.04 2.05 91.97
N THR A 510 35.46 1.48 90.93
CA THR A 510 35.67 0.07 90.57
C THR A 510 37.16 -0.21 90.35
N ASN A 511 37.69 -1.25 90.99
CA ASN A 511 39.11 -1.62 90.90
C ASN A 511 40.08 -0.48 91.24
N GLY A 512 39.68 0.44 92.13
CA GLY A 512 40.51 1.57 92.55
C GLY A 512 40.61 2.71 91.53
N LYS A 513 39.78 2.70 90.48
CA LYS A 513 39.76 3.71 89.42
C LYS A 513 38.38 4.37 89.33
N LEU A 514 38.36 5.69 89.19
CA LEU A 514 37.17 6.45 88.86
C LEU A 514 37.18 6.74 87.36
N TYR A 515 36.23 6.17 86.62
CA TYR A 515 36.06 6.45 85.19
C TYR A 515 35.03 7.57 85.04
N VAL A 516 35.48 8.73 84.58
CA VAL A 516 34.60 9.84 84.20
C VAL A 516 34.81 10.06 82.71
N ALA A 517 33.76 9.88 81.92
CA ALA A 517 33.85 10.07 80.47
C ALA A 517 34.19 11.53 80.13
N ASP A 518 33.51 12.47 80.80
CA ASP A 518 33.77 13.91 80.71
C ASP A 518 33.84 14.52 82.12
N LEU A 519 35.05 14.83 82.59
CA LEU A 519 35.25 15.51 83.87
C LEU A 519 35.42 17.02 83.63
N ALA A 520 34.32 17.77 83.70
CA ALA A 520 34.35 19.23 83.69
C ALA A 520 34.52 19.74 85.13
N VAL A 521 35.74 20.14 85.51
CA VAL A 521 36.03 20.77 86.80
C VAL A 521 36.76 22.09 86.58
N THR A 522 36.35 23.12 87.31
CA THR A 522 36.99 24.44 87.19
C THR A 522 38.45 24.40 87.64
N GLU A 523 38.76 23.64 88.70
CA GLU A 523 40.12 23.42 89.18
C GLU A 523 40.27 21.98 89.71
N ALA A 524 41.40 21.35 89.39
CA ALA A 524 41.81 20.06 89.93
C ALA A 524 43.21 20.15 90.54
N ASN A 525 43.35 19.76 91.81
CA ASN A 525 44.65 19.68 92.47
C ASN A 525 45.08 18.21 92.56
N MET A 526 46.01 17.78 91.70
CA MET A 526 46.45 16.38 91.62
C MET A 526 47.93 16.25 91.98
N ALA A 527 48.22 15.43 93.00
CA ALA A 527 49.59 15.23 93.48
C ALA A 527 50.50 14.47 92.48
N SER A 528 49.92 13.66 91.59
CA SER A 528 50.63 12.97 90.50
C SER A 528 49.67 12.67 89.36
N LEU A 529 50.09 12.91 88.11
CA LEU A 529 49.30 12.66 86.90
C LEU A 529 50.12 11.81 85.92
N SER A 530 49.61 10.64 85.54
CA SER A 530 50.15 9.84 84.44
C SER A 530 49.12 9.83 83.31
N VAL A 531 49.46 10.51 82.21
CA VAL A 531 48.66 10.53 80.99
C VAL A 531 49.41 9.77 79.90
N GLY A 532 48.68 9.01 79.08
CA GLY A 532 49.29 8.21 78.00
C GLY A 532 49.93 9.08 76.92
N GLU A 533 49.39 10.27 76.64
CA GLU A 533 49.95 11.24 75.70
C GLU A 533 49.58 12.65 76.16
N LEU A 534 50.57 13.56 76.22
CA LEU A 534 50.36 14.99 76.50
C LEU A 534 50.80 15.78 75.27
N LEU A 535 49.82 16.25 74.49
CA LEU A 535 50.04 17.09 73.33
C LEU A 535 49.99 18.56 73.73
N VAL A 536 51.08 19.28 73.50
CA VAL A 536 51.16 20.73 73.74
C VAL A 536 51.64 21.40 72.47
N ARG A 537 50.93 22.45 72.08
CA ARG A 537 51.20 23.21 70.87
C ARG A 537 52.32 24.20 71.14
N GLY A 538 53.43 24.06 70.43
CA GLY A 538 54.50 25.06 70.43
C GLY A 538 53.99 26.39 69.84
N THR A 539 54.57 27.51 70.25
CA THR A 539 54.22 28.83 69.70
C THR A 539 54.54 28.98 68.21
N ASP A 540 55.29 28.05 67.64
CA ASP A 540 55.63 27.91 66.22
C ASP A 540 54.62 27.04 65.42
N GLY A 541 53.59 26.52 66.09
CA GLY A 541 52.45 25.85 65.45
C GLY A 541 52.64 24.36 65.13
N GLY A 542 53.76 23.74 65.52
CA GLY A 542 53.97 22.29 65.42
C GLY A 542 53.55 21.50 66.67
N PHE A 543 53.27 20.20 66.50
CA PHE A 543 52.98 19.25 67.58
C PHE A 543 54.23 18.45 67.96
N TYR A 544 54.52 18.35 69.26
CA TYR A 544 55.71 17.69 69.79
C TYR A 544 55.30 16.63 70.82
N ALA A 545 55.96 15.47 70.79
CA ALA A 545 55.98 14.55 71.90
C ALA A 545 57.04 15.02 72.90
N LEU A 546 56.64 15.24 74.16
CA LEU A 546 57.52 15.65 75.25
C LEU A 546 57.88 14.44 76.12
N GLN A 547 59.17 14.19 76.32
CA GLN A 547 59.67 13.22 77.29
C GLN A 547 60.44 13.95 78.37
N ILE A 548 60.08 13.74 79.64
CA ILE A 548 60.79 14.33 80.78
C ILE A 548 61.62 13.22 81.43
N ASP A 549 62.93 13.41 81.47
CA ASP A 549 63.82 12.46 82.14
C ASP A 549 63.71 12.60 83.67
N ALA A 550 64.20 11.61 84.41
CA ALA A 550 64.03 11.52 85.86
C ALA A 550 64.65 12.69 86.66
N ASP A 551 65.47 13.54 86.02
CA ASP A 551 66.06 14.76 86.61
C ASP A 551 65.26 16.05 86.31
N GLY A 552 64.18 15.95 85.53
CA GLY A 552 63.32 17.07 85.17
C GLY A 552 63.67 17.75 83.85
N THR A 553 64.65 17.24 83.08
CA THR A 553 64.99 17.77 81.75
C THR A 553 63.97 17.33 80.69
N VAL A 554 63.55 18.26 79.83
CA VAL A 554 62.46 18.06 78.86
C VAL A 554 63.01 17.90 77.43
N HIS A 555 62.77 16.75 76.81
CA HIS A 555 63.07 16.43 75.42
C HIS A 555 61.82 16.55 74.53
N THR A 556 61.95 17.15 73.34
CA THR A 556 60.86 17.26 72.35
C THR A 556 61.22 16.57 71.04
N GLU A 557 60.34 15.69 70.53
CA GLU A 557 60.42 15.15 69.17
C GLU A 557 59.15 15.51 68.37
N ARG A 558 59.33 15.97 67.13
CA ARG A 558 58.22 16.42 66.26
C ARG A 558 57.61 15.23 65.51
N LYS A 559 56.31 14.95 65.71
CA LYS A 559 55.60 13.87 65.00
C LYS A 559 54.79 14.39 63.80
N GLN A 560 54.70 13.57 62.75
CA GLN A 560 53.78 13.74 61.62
C GLN A 560 52.48 12.96 61.81
N VAL A 561 51.48 13.35 61.01
CA VAL A 561 50.05 13.44 61.34
C VAL A 561 49.28 12.76 60.19
N GLY A 562 48.39 11.81 60.49
CA GLY A 562 47.73 10.85 59.57
C GLY A 562 46.22 11.10 59.39
N ASN A 563 45.44 10.23 58.73
CA ASN A 563 44.04 10.53 58.29
C ASN A 563 43.03 10.97 59.39
N GLY A 564 43.33 10.79 60.68
CA GLY A 564 42.54 11.38 61.77
C GLY A 564 42.85 12.86 62.04
N ASP A 565 43.81 13.41 61.33
CA ASP A 565 44.31 14.76 61.49
C ASP A 565 44.18 15.61 60.19
N VAL A 566 43.49 15.08 59.17
CA VAL A 566 43.20 15.77 57.91
C VAL A 566 41.71 16.13 57.87
N GLU A 567 41.40 17.42 57.67
CA GLU A 567 40.04 17.99 57.68
C GLU A 567 39.20 17.62 56.43
N ASP A 568 39.66 16.67 55.60
CA ASP A 568 39.02 16.32 54.33
C ASP A 568 38.08 15.10 54.47
N LEU A 569 36.82 15.27 54.03
CA LEU A 569 35.67 14.40 54.29
C LEU A 569 35.46 13.29 53.24
N SER A 570 36.51 12.79 52.59
CA SER A 570 36.39 11.70 51.60
C SER A 570 36.85 10.34 52.13
N LEU A 571 35.97 9.34 52.02
CA LEU A 571 36.25 7.92 52.28
C LEU A 571 37.21 7.37 51.20
N ASN A 572 38.24 6.64 51.63
CA ASN A 572 39.16 5.99 50.68
C ASN A 572 38.54 4.72 50.08
N ALA A 573 38.97 4.35 48.86
CA ALA A 573 38.46 3.21 48.12
C ALA A 573 38.59 1.90 48.93
N GLY A 574 37.45 1.34 49.33
CA GLY A 574 37.36 0.10 50.12
C GLY A 574 36.55 0.24 51.42
N GLU A 575 36.26 1.47 51.86
CA GLU A 575 35.38 1.71 53.01
C GLU A 575 33.91 1.79 52.57
N LYS A 576 33.00 1.17 53.35
CA LYS A 576 31.55 1.19 53.10
C LYS A 576 30.89 2.22 54.03
N LEU A 577 30.02 3.07 53.47
CA LEU A 577 29.04 3.84 54.25
C LEU A 577 28.11 2.85 54.96
N ILE A 578 27.96 3.01 56.28
CA ILE A 578 27.11 2.14 57.11
C ILE A 578 25.65 2.60 56.96
N GLU A 579 24.70 1.67 57.06
CA GLU A 579 23.26 1.93 56.96
C GLU A 579 22.83 3.14 57.83
N GLY A 580 22.22 4.17 57.22
CA GLY A 580 21.71 5.37 57.89
C GLY A 580 22.67 6.58 58.01
N SER A 581 23.85 6.55 57.39
CA SER A 581 24.94 7.51 57.72
C SER A 581 24.97 8.86 56.98
N ILE A 582 24.09 9.14 56.01
CA ILE A 582 24.06 10.46 55.34
C ILE A 582 22.85 11.29 55.82
N THR A 583 23.09 12.20 56.78
CA THR A 583 22.13 13.23 57.24
C THR A 583 22.50 14.63 56.72
N ALA A 584 22.89 14.73 55.44
CA ALA A 584 23.25 16.00 54.83
C ALA A 584 22.01 16.79 54.39
N GLN A 585 21.99 18.12 54.65
CA GLN A 585 20.93 19.00 54.14
C GLN A 585 20.93 19.08 52.61
N CYS A 586 22.10 18.96 51.98
CA CYS A 586 22.28 18.85 50.53
C CYS A 586 23.39 17.85 50.24
N LEU A 587 23.15 16.92 49.32
CA LEU A 587 24.14 15.95 48.84
C LEU A 587 24.62 16.40 47.44
N ASN A 588 25.88 16.85 47.34
CA ASN A 588 26.48 17.27 46.07
C ASN A 588 27.40 16.16 45.54
N VAL A 589 26.83 15.24 44.77
CA VAL A 589 27.53 14.08 44.21
C VAL A 589 27.26 13.96 42.72
N GLN A 590 28.23 13.45 41.95
CA GLN A 590 28.03 13.22 40.51
C GLN A 590 27.09 12.03 40.24
N GLN A 591 27.13 10.99 41.08
CA GLN A 591 26.34 9.77 40.91
C GLN A 591 25.91 9.23 42.28
N ILE A 592 24.72 8.64 42.34
CA ILE A 592 24.21 7.86 43.48
C ILE A 592 23.98 6.45 42.97
N PHE A 593 24.65 5.46 43.57
CA PHE A 593 24.42 4.04 43.31
C PHE A 593 23.73 3.45 44.53
N ALA A 594 22.43 3.16 44.42
CA ALA A 594 21.62 2.58 45.49
C ALA A 594 20.54 1.68 44.89
N ASP A 595 20.19 0.60 45.60
CA ASP A 595 19.06 -0.26 45.22
C ASP A 595 17.72 0.47 45.34
N GLU A 596 17.61 1.41 46.29
CA GLU A 596 16.47 2.29 46.48
C GLU A 596 16.93 3.67 46.97
N ALA A 597 16.29 4.75 46.48
CA ALA A 597 16.55 6.11 46.92
C ALA A 597 15.23 6.86 47.18
N LEU A 598 14.94 7.17 48.45
CA LEU A 598 13.79 7.99 48.83
C LEU A 598 14.15 9.48 48.73
N VAL A 599 13.75 10.13 47.63
CA VAL A 599 14.05 11.55 47.37
C VAL A 599 12.76 12.38 47.40
N GLY A 600 12.70 13.39 48.27
CA GLY A 600 11.50 14.22 48.42
C GLY A 600 11.09 15.00 47.16
N ALA A 601 12.05 15.56 46.42
CA ALA A 601 11.82 16.19 45.13
C ALA A 601 13.03 16.04 44.21
N ILE A 602 12.81 15.58 42.98
CA ILE A 602 13.85 15.49 41.94
C ILE A 602 13.68 16.69 41.00
N LYS A 603 14.65 17.61 41.01
CA LYS A 603 14.74 18.70 40.03
C LYS A 603 15.86 18.38 39.04
N ALA A 604 15.51 17.78 37.91
CA ALA A 604 16.46 17.38 36.87
C ALA A 604 16.04 17.91 35.51
N ALA A 605 17.02 18.16 34.63
CA ALA A 605 16.73 18.52 33.23
C ALA A 605 16.14 17.32 32.47
N ASN A 606 16.63 16.11 32.77
CA ASN A 606 16.14 14.84 32.24
C ASN A 606 16.04 13.83 33.38
N ILE A 607 15.01 12.99 33.34
CA ILE A 607 14.86 11.81 34.19
C ILE A 607 14.82 10.61 33.24
N ASP A 608 15.86 9.79 33.26
CA ASP A 608 15.98 8.59 32.42
C ASP A 608 15.83 7.36 33.31
N VAL A 609 14.65 6.73 33.26
CA VAL A 609 14.25 5.59 34.10
C VAL A 609 13.50 4.58 33.26
N ALA A 610 13.62 3.29 33.61
CA ALA A 610 12.86 2.23 32.94
C ALA A 610 11.34 2.38 33.19
N GLU A 611 10.96 2.75 34.42
CA GLU A 611 9.58 2.98 34.82
C GLU A 611 9.50 4.20 35.74
N LEU A 612 8.51 5.08 35.52
CA LEU A 612 8.23 6.23 36.37
C LEU A 612 6.84 6.08 36.97
N PHE A 613 6.77 5.79 38.28
CA PHE A 613 5.52 5.76 39.03
C PHE A 613 5.31 7.10 39.73
N ALA A 614 4.27 7.84 39.34
CA ALA A 614 3.89 9.11 39.95
C ALA A 614 2.36 9.14 40.18
N SER A 615 1.93 9.59 41.36
CA SER A 615 0.51 9.79 41.67
C SER A 615 -0.10 11.00 40.95
N ASP A 616 0.73 12.03 40.70
CA ASP A 616 0.41 13.20 39.89
C ASP A 616 1.68 13.66 39.15
N ALA A 617 1.55 14.05 37.87
CA ALA A 617 2.64 14.51 37.04
C ALA A 617 2.18 15.60 36.08
N ALA A 618 2.76 16.80 36.19
CA ALA A 618 2.58 17.88 35.23
C ALA A 618 3.59 17.76 34.08
N VAL A 619 3.15 17.27 32.91
CA VAL A 619 4.00 17.11 31.72
C VAL A 619 3.69 18.16 30.66
N GLY A 620 4.72 18.86 30.17
CA GLY A 620 4.55 19.85 29.10
C GLY A 620 4.31 19.20 27.72
N VAL A 621 5.06 18.14 27.41
CA VAL A 621 4.90 17.32 26.20
C VAL A 621 5.13 15.85 26.58
N LEU A 622 4.16 14.97 26.30
CA LEU A 622 4.31 13.52 26.44
C LEU A 622 4.59 12.91 25.06
N ARG A 623 5.78 12.33 24.88
CA ARG A 623 6.13 11.56 23.67
C ARG A 623 6.21 10.07 24.05
N THR A 624 5.12 9.35 23.83
CA THR A 624 5.02 7.92 24.11
C THR A 624 4.30 7.21 22.97
N TYR A 625 4.57 5.92 22.82
CA TYR A 625 3.87 5.05 21.87
C TYR A 625 2.52 4.58 22.42
N ASP A 626 2.43 4.33 23.73
CA ASP A 626 1.23 3.82 24.39
C ASP A 626 0.94 4.61 25.69
N VAL A 627 -0.34 4.78 26.02
CA VAL A 627 -0.84 5.36 27.28
C VAL A 627 -1.94 4.44 27.79
N ARG A 628 -1.66 3.72 28.88
CA ARG A 628 -2.62 2.81 29.54
C ARG A 628 -3.11 3.40 30.85
N SER A 629 -4.36 3.11 31.21
CA SER A 629 -4.95 3.49 32.50
C SER A 629 -5.90 2.40 32.96
N ASP A 630 -5.86 2.05 34.24
CA ASP A 630 -6.70 0.99 34.84
C ASP A 630 -8.18 1.38 34.99
N SER A 631 -8.53 2.67 34.86
CA SER A 631 -9.92 3.13 34.98
C SER A 631 -10.37 4.00 33.81
N PHE A 632 -9.71 5.13 33.57
CA PHE A 632 -10.03 6.00 32.45
C PHE A 632 -8.88 6.96 32.09
N LEU A 633 -8.72 7.24 30.80
CA LEU A 633 -7.88 8.34 30.32
C LEU A 633 -8.77 9.57 30.08
N GLN A 634 -8.47 10.69 30.74
CA GLN A 634 -9.24 11.93 30.63
C GLN A 634 -8.41 13.08 30.04
N LEU A 635 -8.87 13.67 28.95
CA LEU A 635 -8.35 14.92 28.40
C LEU A 635 -9.33 16.04 28.70
N THR A 636 -8.86 17.08 29.38
CA THR A 636 -9.69 18.21 29.81
C THR A 636 -9.11 19.50 29.22
N VAL A 637 -9.93 20.26 28.49
CA VAL A 637 -9.53 21.57 27.93
C VAL A 637 -10.48 22.65 28.45
N GLY A 638 -9.92 23.69 29.11
CA GLY A 638 -10.66 24.86 29.60
C GLY A 638 -10.66 25.04 31.13
N THR A 639 -10.97 26.26 31.60
CA THR A 639 -10.95 26.62 33.03
C THR A 639 -12.33 26.70 33.69
N GLU A 640 -13.37 27.13 32.96
CA GLU A 640 -14.76 27.26 33.49
C GLU A 640 -15.73 26.21 32.92
N ARG A 641 -15.56 25.85 31.64
CA ARG A 641 -16.32 24.80 30.95
C ARG A 641 -15.33 23.82 30.35
N LYS A 642 -15.24 22.66 30.97
CA LYS A 642 -14.25 21.65 30.63
C LYS A 642 -14.81 20.77 29.53
N THR A 643 -14.28 20.85 28.31
CA THR A 643 -14.55 19.78 27.34
C THR A 643 -13.73 18.57 27.76
N VAL A 644 -14.42 17.46 27.96
CA VAL A 644 -13.85 16.20 28.43
C VAL A 644 -13.95 15.15 27.33
N MET A 645 -12.81 14.57 26.99
CA MET A 645 -12.74 13.28 26.31
C MET A 645 -12.33 12.24 27.35
N ARG A 646 -13.18 11.26 27.60
CA ARG A 646 -12.95 10.18 28.56
C ARG A 646 -12.97 8.85 27.84
N LEU A 647 -11.84 8.14 27.85
CA LEU A 647 -11.74 6.77 27.35
C LEU A 647 -11.81 5.81 28.54
N SER A 648 -12.67 4.80 28.46
CA SER A 648 -12.87 3.77 29.48
C SER A 648 -13.20 2.43 28.84
N GLU A 649 -13.27 1.36 29.63
CA GLU A 649 -13.71 0.04 29.12
C GLU A 649 -15.11 0.08 28.50
N ALA A 650 -15.97 0.98 28.96
CA ALA A 650 -17.32 1.14 28.41
C ALA A 650 -17.35 1.83 27.04
N GLY A 651 -16.26 2.49 26.63
CA GLY A 651 -16.20 3.29 25.40
C GLY A 651 -15.60 4.67 25.60
N MET A 652 -15.74 5.51 24.58
CA MET A 652 -15.25 6.88 24.54
C MET A 652 -16.42 7.87 24.69
N ARG A 653 -16.38 8.71 25.72
CA ARG A 653 -17.30 9.83 25.90
C ARG A 653 -16.64 11.15 25.51
N LEU A 654 -17.32 11.95 24.69
CA LEU A 654 -16.99 13.35 24.43
C LEU A 654 -18.15 14.25 24.88
N GLY A 655 -17.85 15.23 25.72
CA GLY A 655 -18.86 16.20 26.14
C GLY A 655 -18.28 17.28 27.03
N GLU A 656 -19.07 18.33 27.26
CA GLU A 656 -18.75 19.33 28.28
C GLU A 656 -19.06 18.75 29.67
N ASP A 657 -18.19 19.00 30.63
CA ASP A 657 -18.41 18.71 32.04
C ASP A 657 -19.67 19.49 32.49
N ASP A 658 -20.57 18.85 33.25
CA ASP A 658 -21.91 19.35 33.62
C ASP A 658 -22.91 19.58 32.46
N SER A 659 -22.63 19.13 31.24
CA SER A 659 -23.64 19.11 30.16
C SER A 659 -24.53 17.88 30.25
N ASP A 660 -25.84 18.11 30.12
CA ASP A 660 -26.84 17.05 29.91
C ASP A 660 -26.51 16.23 28.66
N TYR A 661 -25.90 16.85 27.64
CA TYR A 661 -25.58 16.20 26.38
C TYR A 661 -24.14 15.69 26.32
N ASN A 662 -23.96 14.49 25.77
CA ASN A 662 -22.67 13.96 25.37
C ASN A 662 -22.78 13.13 24.09
N LEU A 663 -21.64 12.90 23.44
CA LEU A 663 -21.45 11.87 22.44
C LEU A 663 -20.76 10.68 23.12
N PHE A 664 -21.28 9.48 22.91
CA PHE A 664 -20.73 8.25 23.43
C PHE A 664 -20.48 7.29 22.27
N LEU A 665 -19.25 6.79 22.16
CA LEU A 665 -18.88 5.74 21.22
C LEU A 665 -18.56 4.49 22.01
N ASP A 666 -19.28 3.41 21.75
CA ASP A 666 -18.90 2.07 22.19
C ASP A 666 -18.52 1.19 20.98
N THR A 667 -18.36 -0.12 21.22
CA THR A 667 -17.96 -1.07 20.18
C THR A 667 -18.96 -1.15 19.02
N ASP A 668 -20.24 -0.89 19.28
CA ASP A 668 -21.32 -1.19 18.35
C ASP A 668 -22.08 0.06 17.89
N SER A 669 -21.89 1.20 18.55
CA SER A 669 -22.71 2.39 18.35
C SER A 669 -21.96 3.72 18.51
N LEU A 670 -22.45 4.71 17.77
CA LEU A 670 -22.19 6.13 18.02
C LEU A 670 -23.50 6.77 18.49
N ASP A 671 -23.54 7.08 19.77
CA ASP A 671 -24.70 7.55 20.50
C ASP A 671 -24.60 9.03 20.84
N ILE A 672 -25.66 9.78 20.60
CA ILE A 672 -25.88 11.08 21.22
C ILE A 672 -26.78 10.82 22.43
N GLN A 673 -26.28 11.14 23.62
CA GLN A 673 -26.99 10.93 24.87
C GLN A 673 -27.40 12.26 25.50
N GLN A 674 -28.56 12.26 26.16
CA GLN A 674 -29.01 13.33 27.05
C GLN A 674 -29.28 12.73 28.44
N ASN A 675 -28.66 13.25 29.50
CA ASN A 675 -28.77 12.76 30.88
C ASN A 675 -28.52 11.24 31.00
N GLY A 676 -27.57 10.74 30.21
CA GLY A 676 -27.20 9.31 30.17
C GLY A 676 -28.15 8.42 29.36
N VAL A 677 -29.15 8.99 28.68
CA VAL A 677 -30.09 8.25 27.83
C VAL A 677 -29.78 8.52 26.36
N THR A 678 -29.62 7.47 25.56
CA THR A 678 -29.41 7.57 24.10
C THR A 678 -30.65 8.14 23.41
N ILE A 679 -30.53 9.34 22.87
CA ILE A 679 -31.59 10.04 22.12
C ILE A 679 -31.43 9.90 20.61
N ALA A 680 -30.21 9.62 20.13
CA ALA A 680 -29.95 9.18 18.77
C ALA A 680 -28.76 8.22 18.76
N SER A 681 -28.80 7.22 17.89
CA SER A 681 -27.78 6.18 17.77
C SER A 681 -27.54 5.82 16.31
N PHE A 682 -26.27 5.73 15.92
CA PHE A 682 -25.85 5.09 14.69
C PHE A 682 -25.25 3.73 15.03
N ALA A 683 -25.98 2.65 14.77
CA ALA A 683 -25.51 1.28 15.00
C ALA A 683 -26.13 0.32 13.96
N TYR A 684 -25.51 -0.84 13.72
CA TYR A 684 -26.02 -1.88 12.81
C TYR A 684 -26.57 -1.37 11.45
N ASN A 685 -25.87 -0.42 10.81
CA ASN A 685 -26.26 0.24 9.55
C ASN A 685 -27.62 0.98 9.60
N LYS A 686 -28.05 1.42 10.79
CA LYS A 686 -29.29 2.14 11.00
C LYS A 686 -29.05 3.38 11.86
N LEU A 687 -29.83 4.42 11.58
CA LEU A 687 -29.96 5.59 12.44
C LEU A 687 -31.26 5.44 13.24
N TRP A 688 -31.15 5.37 14.56
CA TRP A 688 -32.27 5.48 15.47
C TRP A 688 -32.29 6.87 16.10
N THR A 689 -33.46 7.51 16.15
CA THR A 689 -33.64 8.79 16.83
C THR A 689 -34.95 8.74 17.61
N GLN A 690 -34.96 9.14 18.88
CA GLN A 690 -36.19 9.20 19.66
C GLN A 690 -37.14 10.30 19.16
N ALA A 691 -36.57 11.42 18.70
CA ALA A 691 -37.29 12.51 18.05
C ALA A 691 -36.39 13.12 16.98
N ALA A 692 -36.92 13.31 15.77
CA ALA A 692 -36.27 14.02 14.68
C ALA A 692 -37.20 15.09 14.13
N GLU A 693 -36.73 16.33 14.07
CA GLU A 693 -37.45 17.41 13.38
C GLU A 693 -36.93 17.53 11.95
N VAL A 694 -37.80 17.33 10.97
CA VAL A 694 -37.50 17.60 9.55
C VAL A 694 -37.72 19.09 9.28
N ARG A 695 -36.64 19.85 9.11
CA ARG A 695 -36.74 21.30 8.84
C ARG A 695 -37.10 21.60 7.39
N ASP A 696 -36.43 20.94 6.43
CA ASP A 696 -36.67 21.10 5.00
C ASP A 696 -37.18 19.80 4.35
N SER A 697 -36.33 18.76 4.28
CA SER A 697 -36.71 17.46 3.73
C SER A 697 -35.81 16.33 4.22
N ILE A 698 -36.34 15.11 4.29
CA ILE A 698 -35.58 13.86 4.39
C ILE A 698 -35.76 13.08 3.07
N GLU A 699 -34.67 12.64 2.47
CA GLU A 699 -34.69 11.78 1.29
C GLU A 699 -34.34 10.33 1.69
N LEU A 700 -35.28 9.40 1.50
CA LEU A 700 -35.13 7.97 1.78
C LEU A 700 -35.18 7.19 0.47
N GLY A 701 -34.02 6.99 -0.16
CA GLY A 701 -33.96 6.44 -1.51
C GLY A 701 -34.54 7.42 -2.53
N ASN A 702 -35.55 7.00 -3.29
CA ASN A 702 -36.25 7.90 -4.23
C ASN A 702 -37.43 8.64 -3.59
N TYR A 703 -37.69 8.41 -2.29
CA TYR A 703 -38.82 9.04 -1.61
C TYR A 703 -38.36 10.31 -0.92
N MET A 704 -39.03 11.41 -1.22
CA MET A 704 -38.74 12.69 -0.56
C MET A 704 -39.84 13.03 0.42
N ILE A 705 -39.49 13.11 1.70
CA ILE A 705 -40.38 13.56 2.77
C ILE A 705 -40.11 15.04 3.00
N ARG A 706 -41.04 15.92 2.64
CA ARG A 706 -40.94 17.37 2.86
C ARG A 706 -41.94 17.83 3.91
N LYS A 707 -41.64 18.93 4.60
CA LYS A 707 -42.62 19.60 5.47
C LYS A 707 -43.67 20.29 4.61
N SER A 708 -44.94 19.96 4.78
CA SER A 708 -46.04 20.65 4.09
C SER A 708 -46.36 22.00 4.74
N ALA A 709 -47.02 22.88 3.99
CA ALA A 709 -47.32 24.25 4.43
C ALA A 709 -48.24 24.34 5.66
N ASP A 710 -48.95 23.26 6.00
CA ASP A 710 -49.78 23.09 7.20
C ASP A 710 -49.02 22.51 8.41
N GLY A 711 -47.71 22.27 8.27
CA GLY A 711 -46.85 21.70 9.31
C GLY A 711 -46.83 20.18 9.36
N GLY A 712 -47.56 19.48 8.48
CA GLY A 712 -47.49 18.03 8.30
C GLY A 712 -46.25 17.55 7.52
N LEU A 713 -46.16 16.23 7.31
CA LEU A 713 -45.16 15.62 6.42
C LEU A 713 -45.84 15.19 5.12
N ALA A 714 -45.34 15.67 3.98
CA ALA A 714 -45.76 15.25 2.66
C ALA A 714 -44.75 14.26 2.07
N PHE A 715 -45.25 13.10 1.63
CA PHE A 715 -44.48 12.11 0.87
C PHE A 715 -44.57 12.46 -0.62
N GLY A 716 -43.49 13.00 -1.18
CA GLY A 716 -43.31 13.17 -2.63
C GLY A 716 -42.69 11.91 -3.23
N ILE A 717 -43.30 11.40 -4.30
CA ILE A 717 -42.66 10.45 -5.23
C ILE A 717 -41.75 11.24 -6.17
#